data_AF-A0A8J7A995-F1
#
_entry.id   AF-A0A8J7A995-F1
#
_cell.length_a   1.000
_cell.length_b   1.000
_cell.length_c   1.000
_cell.angle_alpha   90.00
_cell.angle_beta   90.00
_cell.angle_gamma   90.00
#
_symmetry.space_group_name_H-M   'P 1'
#
loop_
_entity.id
_entity.type
_entity.pdbx_description
1 polymer ?
#
loop_
_entity_poly.entity_id
_entity_poly.type
_entity_poly.pdbx_seq_one_letter_code
_entity_poly.pdbx_strand_id
1 'polypeptide(L)'
;MLAGSDKFLQALQTVDFSWTTHVKSIWNPPAFDISDLHGQARSQIITAAKQLQASNSAESPLGQVVGGDPGTGKTHLLSAIRQQAMAQGIGFVLVDMTDVRYFWETVLQGYISSLREDSEEGISQFQLKRIVKYLVDLTGRHNVSAEQISDLSAEVLNKGINAVLKAVSEKDRNATSQYQDVIRALLLLNSDDFGFSDIGYSWLSGLEIEPSAKQQFGFKTALKTNLSEIVKGLSWILSLQSHWILALDQIDSIVAQHCYASGASTEESTVLEQQVSQSIIEGIGGGLMALHESTSKTLTIVSCLRITWDMLCKKVVRSFQDRFKVPIMLLPVSQQDIATRLIASRLQVAYQQYQLEPPYPTWPFHPDFFEAAQGQTPRKILQRCEQHRQRCLANAEITELRSFTRTEPKTVINHDFNSIEQKFQSIQKNLEISQAVEEGHEDDILGQWLQTAGECLIRENPTADSIDSLVDIDFPGGKNYPQLHARLRLVYRAEGDREKHLCLRALQRSHHAAYRTRLKAAMTTAGIDQALSFRRLMLIRTHDVPGGAATQRLTQEFSKAGGILAYPSSDQLRVIGALHQLKAQNLPDFESWLRQKRPVSQLAFMQETVSWFFDAATSSVTTHQNGSAQTTGLIETDFSADWPQKNEAPSSGRGASASSDREPEHRADSEAGLNGLPIGSRYFGSQVGDTVSIPLESLTKHTVVLAGSGTGKTVLVRRLVEEAALQGIPAIIIDCANDLSRMGDRWPTAPSIWTEQDRLKAERYHQQTNTVIWTPGREGGNPMNLDPLPNFSALSDNADELNQAIDMARDSLQDIVAPGRAASAKIKRGILRNALEYFAESGGGNLERLAEFLNELPAEASGNIANAPKRAREMADLLNAEIANNPLLRQCGAPLDPAVLLGINAPVTRLSIISLIGLPGLTQQQQFLNQLAMTLFTWIKKIPVLPGQPLRGLLVIDEAKDFIPSQQSTPCKSSLSRLVAQARKYGLGLIFATQAPKSIDHNIIANCSTQFYGRANSPSAINVVQDQLRQRGGDGHDIATLQKGQFYAVSETLTPPIKILTPLCFSYHPSSPLDESEVLARAAQSRPTLSL
;
A
#
# COMPACT_ATOMS: atom_id res chain seq x y z
N MET A 1 -56.61 -16.67 -11.82
CA MET A 1 -55.30 -16.63 -11.16
C MET A 1 -54.12 -16.38 -12.11
N LEU A 2 -54.18 -16.76 -13.40
CA LEU A 2 -53.08 -16.53 -14.35
C LEU A 2 -52.82 -15.05 -14.72
N ALA A 3 -53.85 -14.20 -14.78
CA ALA A 3 -53.70 -12.77 -15.14
C ALA A 3 -53.02 -11.89 -14.06
N GLY A 4 -52.89 -12.37 -12.82
CA GLY A 4 -52.21 -11.66 -11.72
C GLY A 4 -50.71 -11.95 -11.67
N SER A 5 -50.31 -13.18 -12.03
CA SER A 5 -48.91 -13.63 -12.07
C SER A 5 -48.07 -12.78 -13.03
N ASP A 6 -48.58 -12.51 -14.23
CA ASP A 6 -47.89 -11.70 -15.24
C ASP A 6 -47.66 -10.25 -14.79
N LYS A 7 -48.62 -9.66 -14.08
CA LYS A 7 -48.46 -8.29 -13.56
C LYS A 7 -47.44 -8.21 -12.44
N PHE A 8 -47.40 -9.20 -11.54
CA PHE A 8 -46.34 -9.27 -10.53
C PHE A 8 -44.97 -9.51 -11.17
N LEU A 9 -44.90 -10.28 -12.26
CA LEU A 9 -43.64 -10.50 -12.99
C LEU A 9 -43.15 -9.20 -13.66
N GLN A 10 -44.07 -8.44 -14.27
CA GLN A 10 -43.79 -7.11 -14.83
C GLN A 10 -43.38 -6.11 -13.75
N ALA A 11 -44.06 -6.08 -12.60
CA ALA A 11 -43.67 -5.23 -11.48
C ALA A 11 -42.27 -5.61 -10.97
N LEU A 12 -42.00 -6.91 -10.77
CA LEU A 12 -40.69 -7.42 -10.35
C LEU A 12 -39.58 -7.11 -11.37
N GLN A 13 -39.90 -6.99 -12.67
CA GLN A 13 -38.96 -6.54 -13.69
C GLN A 13 -38.49 -5.09 -13.50
N THR A 14 -39.35 -4.23 -12.94
CA THR A 14 -39.06 -2.80 -12.68
C THR A 14 -38.42 -2.52 -11.32
N VAL A 15 -38.42 -3.49 -10.40
CA VAL A 15 -37.83 -3.31 -9.06
C VAL A 15 -36.32 -3.13 -9.17
N ASP A 16 -35.82 -2.06 -8.57
CA ASP A 16 -34.40 -1.79 -8.43
C ASP A 16 -33.84 -2.40 -7.13
N PHE A 17 -33.07 -3.48 -7.25
CA PHE A 17 -32.21 -4.01 -6.17
C PHE A 17 -30.74 -3.65 -6.35
N SER A 18 -30.42 -2.59 -7.09
CA SER A 18 -29.04 -2.13 -7.24
C SER A 18 -28.36 -1.97 -5.88
N TRP A 19 -27.28 -2.72 -5.70
CA TRP A 19 -26.47 -2.75 -4.48
C TRP A 19 -25.21 -1.88 -4.61
N THR A 20 -25.05 -1.23 -5.76
CA THR A 20 -23.89 -0.42 -6.15
C THR A 20 -24.31 1.03 -6.20
N THR A 21 -23.83 1.80 -5.23
CA THR A 21 -24.01 3.25 -5.16
C THR A 21 -22.83 3.91 -5.88
N HIS A 22 -23.08 4.55 -7.02
CA HIS A 22 -22.05 5.35 -7.70
C HIS A 22 -21.76 6.62 -6.90
N VAL A 23 -20.53 7.15 -6.92
CA VAL A 23 -20.19 8.39 -6.18
C VAL A 23 -21.11 9.54 -6.56
N LYS A 24 -21.49 9.66 -7.84
CA LYS A 24 -22.44 10.68 -8.27
C LYS A 24 -23.87 10.48 -7.77
N SER A 25 -24.28 9.25 -7.46
CA SER A 25 -25.59 9.02 -6.84
C SER A 25 -25.70 9.61 -5.42
N ILE A 26 -24.59 10.04 -4.80
CA ILE A 26 -24.61 10.85 -3.58
C ILE A 26 -25.37 12.16 -3.78
N TRP A 27 -25.29 12.76 -4.97
CA TRP A 27 -25.93 14.04 -5.29
C TRP A 27 -27.42 13.92 -5.52
N ASN A 28 -27.91 12.72 -5.82
CA ASN A 28 -29.33 12.41 -5.87
C ASN A 28 -29.87 12.13 -4.46
N PRO A 29 -31.14 12.45 -4.18
CA PRO A 29 -31.80 11.98 -2.97
C PRO A 29 -31.74 10.44 -2.91
N PRO A 30 -31.32 9.85 -1.79
CA PRO A 30 -31.30 8.40 -1.65
C PRO A 30 -32.74 7.87 -1.61
N ALA A 31 -33.21 7.34 -2.75
CA ALA A 31 -34.61 6.95 -2.97
C ALA A 31 -35.18 5.95 -1.93
N PHE A 32 -34.31 5.17 -1.28
CA PHE A 32 -34.68 4.11 -0.34
C PHE A 32 -33.92 4.20 0.99
N ASP A 33 -33.68 5.43 1.46
CA ASP A 33 -32.97 5.64 2.72
C ASP A 33 -33.76 5.21 3.96
N ILE A 34 -33.07 4.61 4.92
CA ILE A 34 -33.61 4.26 6.23
C ILE A 34 -32.87 5.06 7.29
N SER A 35 -33.58 5.95 7.98
CA SER A 35 -33.01 6.83 9.00
C SER A 35 -32.31 6.08 10.14
N ASP A 36 -32.82 4.90 10.50
CA ASP A 36 -32.28 4.07 11.58
C ASP A 36 -30.98 3.36 11.18
N LEU A 37 -30.76 3.14 9.87
CA LEU A 37 -29.54 2.53 9.38
C LEU A 37 -28.36 3.48 9.63
N HIS A 38 -27.48 3.08 10.54
CA HIS A 38 -26.39 3.90 11.07
C HIS A 38 -26.86 5.18 11.78
N GLY A 39 -28.05 5.17 12.39
CA GLY A 39 -28.67 6.34 13.02
C GLY A 39 -27.77 7.06 14.04
N GLN A 40 -26.98 6.31 14.82
CA GLN A 40 -26.02 6.89 15.75
C GLN A 40 -24.90 7.67 15.04
N ALA A 41 -24.33 7.10 13.96
CA ALA A 41 -23.28 7.75 13.17
C ALA A 41 -23.79 9.03 12.51
N ARG A 42 -25.00 8.98 11.92
CA ARG A 42 -25.68 10.14 11.32
C ARG A 42 -25.84 11.26 12.34
N SER A 43 -26.41 10.94 13.51
CA SER A 43 -26.68 11.91 14.56
C SER A 43 -25.39 12.57 15.06
N GLN A 44 -24.31 11.81 15.26
CA GLN A 44 -23.02 12.35 15.69
C GLN A 44 -22.42 13.33 14.67
N ILE A 45 -22.43 12.98 13.38
CA ILE A 45 -21.85 13.83 12.32
C ILE A 45 -22.65 15.11 12.14
N ILE A 46 -23.98 15.02 12.06
CA ILE A 46 -24.84 16.19 11.92
C ILE A 46 -24.76 17.08 13.16
N THR A 47 -24.67 16.50 14.36
CA THR A 47 -24.48 17.28 15.59
C THR A 47 -23.14 18.03 15.57
N ALA A 48 -22.07 17.40 15.10
CA ALA A 48 -20.77 18.07 14.94
C ALA A 48 -20.84 19.23 13.92
N ALA A 49 -21.56 19.04 12.81
CA ALA A 49 -21.75 20.09 11.81
C ALA A 49 -22.58 21.26 12.35
N LYS A 50 -23.60 21.00 13.17
CA LYS A 50 -24.39 22.03 13.88
C LYS A 50 -23.58 22.77 14.94
N GLN A 51 -22.75 22.07 15.70
CA GLN A 51 -21.86 22.69 16.69
C GLN A 51 -20.89 23.66 16.02
N LEU A 52 -20.35 23.28 14.86
CA LEU A 52 -19.54 24.16 14.04
C LEU A 52 -20.31 25.42 13.63
N GLN A 53 -21.58 25.27 13.19
CA GLN A 53 -22.44 26.43 12.89
C GLN A 53 -22.68 27.35 14.08
N ALA A 54 -22.80 26.81 15.29
CA ALA A 54 -23.01 27.57 16.52
C ALA A 54 -21.73 28.24 17.04
N SER A 55 -20.55 27.79 16.59
CA SER A 55 -19.28 28.34 17.00
C SER A 55 -18.90 29.57 16.16
N ASN A 56 -18.45 30.64 16.80
CA ASN A 56 -17.91 31.83 16.12
C ASN A 56 -16.42 31.68 15.73
N SER A 57 -15.85 30.46 15.83
CA SER A 57 -14.46 30.22 15.50
C SER A 57 -14.24 30.22 13.98
N ALA A 58 -13.08 30.73 13.55
CA ALA A 58 -12.62 30.57 12.17
C ALA A 58 -11.97 29.19 11.92
N GLU A 59 -11.66 28.46 12.99
CA GLU A 59 -10.96 27.18 12.92
C GLU A 59 -11.88 26.01 12.54
N SER A 60 -11.33 25.08 11.77
CA SER A 60 -12.01 23.83 11.42
C SER A 60 -11.92 22.83 12.58
N PRO A 61 -12.99 22.08 12.90
CA PRO A 61 -12.96 21.07 13.95
C PRO A 61 -12.09 19.87 13.55
N LEU A 62 -11.81 18.99 14.53
CA LEU A 62 -11.20 17.69 14.25
C LEU A 62 -12.06 16.91 13.24
N GLY A 63 -11.38 16.28 12.27
CA GLY A 63 -12.03 15.48 11.25
C GLY A 63 -12.73 14.25 11.82
N GLN A 64 -13.75 13.75 11.14
CA GLN A 64 -14.50 12.56 11.52
C GLN A 64 -14.20 11.41 10.56
N VAL A 65 -13.80 10.27 11.11
CA VAL A 65 -13.59 9.06 10.30
C VAL A 65 -14.81 8.16 10.41
N VAL A 66 -15.26 7.65 9.27
CA VAL A 66 -16.32 6.66 9.12
C VAL A 66 -15.70 5.41 8.53
N GLY A 67 -15.47 4.41 9.39
CA GLY A 67 -14.89 3.13 9.02
C GLY A 67 -15.96 2.04 8.87
N GLY A 68 -15.68 0.98 8.13
CA GLY A 68 -16.54 -0.22 8.16
C GLY A 68 -16.22 -1.20 7.05
N ASP A 69 -16.71 -2.43 7.18
CA ASP A 69 -16.46 -3.50 6.20
C ASP A 69 -17.05 -3.19 4.81
N PRO A 70 -16.61 -3.88 3.74
CA PRO A 70 -17.18 -3.72 2.41
C PRO A 70 -18.71 -3.90 2.41
N GLY A 71 -19.43 -2.95 1.80
CA GLY A 71 -20.89 -3.04 1.62
C GLY A 71 -21.74 -2.67 2.83
N THR A 72 -21.16 -2.17 3.93
CA THR A 72 -21.91 -1.67 5.11
C THR A 72 -22.75 -0.42 4.83
N GLY A 73 -22.54 0.27 3.72
CA GLY A 73 -23.34 1.45 3.32
C GLY A 73 -22.66 2.80 3.58
N LYS A 74 -21.32 2.88 3.56
CA LYS A 74 -20.55 4.12 3.77
C LYS A 74 -20.93 5.25 2.79
N THR A 75 -20.89 4.98 1.48
CA THR A 75 -21.26 5.93 0.43
C THR A 75 -22.74 6.35 0.54
N HIS A 76 -23.63 5.42 0.89
CA HIS A 76 -25.05 5.71 1.17
C HIS A 76 -25.22 6.64 2.38
N LEU A 77 -24.44 6.42 3.46
CA LEU A 77 -24.43 7.29 4.63
C LEU A 77 -23.97 8.71 4.28
N LEU A 78 -22.96 8.88 3.40
CA LEU A 78 -22.54 10.20 2.93
C LEU A 78 -23.66 10.92 2.14
N SER A 79 -24.40 10.20 1.30
CA SER A 79 -25.60 10.74 0.61
C SER A 79 -26.65 11.26 1.60
N ALA A 80 -26.97 10.46 2.63
CA ALA A 80 -27.92 10.87 3.65
C ALA A 80 -27.42 12.08 4.48
N ILE A 81 -26.13 12.11 4.84
CA ILE A 81 -25.52 13.24 5.55
C ILE A 81 -25.59 14.51 4.70
N ARG A 82 -25.27 14.42 3.40
CA ARG A 82 -25.38 15.55 2.46
C ARG A 82 -26.79 16.10 2.46
N GLN A 83 -27.81 15.25 2.25
CA GLN A 83 -29.20 15.69 2.20
C GLN A 83 -29.62 16.41 3.50
N GLN A 84 -29.27 15.84 4.65
CA GLN A 84 -29.58 16.43 5.97
C GLN A 84 -28.82 17.73 6.24
N ALA A 85 -27.55 17.82 5.84
CA ALA A 85 -26.72 19.02 5.98
C ALA A 85 -27.26 20.16 5.10
N MET A 86 -27.62 19.85 3.85
CA MET A 86 -28.16 20.84 2.91
C MET A 86 -29.52 21.37 3.35
N ALA A 87 -30.38 20.52 3.91
CA ALA A 87 -31.65 20.95 4.52
C ALA A 87 -31.46 21.96 5.67
N GLN A 88 -30.27 22.02 6.26
CA GLN A 88 -29.89 22.94 7.34
C GLN A 88 -29.01 24.11 6.85
N GLY A 89 -28.89 24.29 5.53
CA GLY A 89 -28.10 25.35 4.91
C GLY A 89 -26.58 25.14 4.93
N ILE A 90 -26.10 23.98 5.38
CA ILE A 90 -24.68 23.60 5.39
C ILE A 90 -24.28 23.15 3.99
N GLY A 91 -23.15 23.67 3.49
CA GLY A 91 -22.60 23.28 2.20
C GLY A 91 -21.92 21.90 2.26
N PHE A 92 -21.80 21.22 1.12
CA PHE A 92 -21.22 19.87 1.06
C PHE A 92 -20.31 19.71 -0.15
N VAL A 93 -19.08 19.29 0.06
CA VAL A 93 -18.10 18.98 -0.99
C VAL A 93 -17.73 17.51 -0.89
N LEU A 94 -17.79 16.81 -2.01
CA LEU A 94 -17.40 15.41 -2.13
C LEU A 94 -16.10 15.31 -2.94
N VAL A 95 -15.14 14.57 -2.40
CA VAL A 95 -13.87 14.26 -3.06
C VAL A 95 -13.81 12.76 -3.26
N ASP A 96 -13.84 12.33 -4.52
CA ASP A 96 -13.58 10.96 -4.91
C ASP A 96 -12.07 10.71 -4.91
N MET A 97 -11.60 9.85 -4.00
CA MET A 97 -10.19 9.51 -3.87
C MET A 97 -9.79 8.28 -4.68
N THR A 98 -10.67 7.80 -5.56
CA THR A 98 -10.38 6.65 -6.41
C THR A 98 -9.15 6.88 -7.27
N ASP A 99 -8.96 8.10 -7.81
CA ASP A 99 -7.89 8.37 -8.79
C ASP A 99 -6.64 9.11 -8.27
N VAL A 100 -6.35 9.01 -6.98
CA VAL A 100 -5.33 9.87 -6.37
C VAL A 100 -3.93 9.51 -6.82
N ARG A 101 -3.32 10.41 -7.61
CA ARG A 101 -1.88 10.50 -7.82
C ARG A 101 -1.29 11.73 -7.12
N TYR A 102 -2.05 12.84 -7.13
CA TYR A 102 -1.69 14.11 -6.50
C TYR A 102 -2.85 14.59 -5.63
N PHE A 103 -2.68 14.50 -4.31
CA PHE A 103 -3.73 14.78 -3.32
C PHE A 103 -4.45 16.12 -3.56
N TRP A 104 -3.71 17.22 -3.71
CA TRP A 104 -4.29 18.56 -3.87
C TRP A 104 -5.03 18.75 -5.19
N GLU A 105 -4.58 18.08 -6.25
CA GLU A 105 -5.28 18.10 -7.54
C GLU A 105 -6.63 17.38 -7.41
N THR A 106 -6.66 16.22 -6.75
CA THR A 106 -7.89 15.47 -6.49
C THR A 106 -8.88 16.27 -5.63
N VAL A 107 -8.41 16.88 -4.54
CA VAL A 107 -9.25 17.72 -3.67
C VAL A 107 -9.82 18.90 -4.45
N LEU A 108 -8.99 19.59 -5.24
CA LEU A 108 -9.41 20.74 -6.06
C LEU A 108 -10.45 20.36 -7.11
N GLN A 109 -10.27 19.22 -7.79
CA GLN A 109 -11.26 18.68 -8.71
C GLN A 109 -12.57 18.33 -7.98
N GLY A 110 -12.50 17.79 -6.75
CA GLY A 110 -13.68 17.54 -5.92
C GLY A 110 -14.45 18.83 -5.56
N TYR A 111 -13.76 19.93 -5.30
CA TYR A 111 -14.41 21.24 -5.14
C TYR A 111 -15.10 21.69 -6.44
N ILE A 112 -14.38 21.66 -7.56
CA ILE A 112 -14.91 22.14 -8.85
C ILE A 112 -16.10 21.30 -9.29
N SER A 113 -16.05 19.97 -9.13
CA SER A 113 -17.15 19.07 -9.46
C SER A 113 -18.37 19.36 -8.57
N SER A 114 -18.19 19.35 -7.24
CA SER A 114 -19.26 19.59 -6.26
C SER A 114 -19.97 20.93 -6.48
N LEU A 115 -19.23 21.98 -6.88
CA LEU A 115 -19.79 23.30 -7.17
C LEU A 115 -20.68 23.32 -8.41
N ARG A 116 -20.44 22.41 -9.36
CA ARG A 116 -21.13 22.33 -10.66
C ARG A 116 -22.24 21.27 -10.73
N GLU A 117 -22.45 20.51 -9.65
CA GLU A 117 -23.53 19.51 -9.64
C GLU A 117 -24.90 20.20 -9.58
N ASP A 118 -25.77 19.82 -10.52
CA ASP A 118 -27.16 20.27 -10.62
C ASP A 118 -28.08 19.19 -10.00
N SER A 119 -28.97 19.55 -9.07
CA SER A 119 -29.95 18.60 -8.53
C SER A 119 -31.31 18.70 -9.23
N GLU A 120 -31.96 17.57 -9.49
CA GLU A 120 -33.26 17.47 -10.18
C GLU A 120 -34.47 18.04 -9.40
N GLU A 121 -34.35 18.22 -8.08
CA GLU A 121 -35.44 18.78 -7.25
C GLU A 121 -35.27 20.29 -7.08
N GLY A 122 -36.25 21.07 -7.52
CA GLY A 122 -36.29 22.54 -7.58
C GLY A 122 -36.19 23.32 -6.25
N ILE A 123 -35.49 22.79 -5.25
CA ILE A 123 -34.92 23.54 -4.13
C ILE A 123 -33.50 23.89 -4.57
N SER A 124 -33.17 25.16 -4.81
CA SER A 124 -31.90 25.56 -5.44
C SER A 124 -30.65 25.06 -4.68
N GLN A 125 -30.17 23.87 -5.06
CA GLN A 125 -28.92 23.25 -4.58
C GLN A 125 -27.71 23.70 -5.40
N PHE A 126 -27.79 24.84 -6.08
CA PHE A 126 -26.69 25.35 -6.89
C PHE A 126 -25.62 25.95 -5.99
N GLN A 127 -24.68 25.14 -5.49
CA GLN A 127 -23.63 25.65 -4.61
C GLN A 127 -22.89 26.83 -5.25
N LEU A 128 -22.48 26.71 -6.52
CA LEU A 128 -21.87 27.81 -7.28
C LEU A 128 -22.78 29.03 -7.39
N LYS A 129 -24.03 28.88 -7.86
CA LYS A 129 -24.94 30.02 -7.99
C LYS A 129 -25.27 30.67 -6.65
N ARG A 130 -25.35 29.89 -5.56
CA ARG A 130 -25.59 30.39 -4.19
C ARG A 130 -24.43 31.25 -3.71
N ILE A 131 -23.20 30.84 -4.03
CA ILE A 131 -21.98 31.60 -3.71
C ILE A 131 -21.91 32.85 -4.58
N VAL A 132 -22.12 32.73 -5.89
CA VAL A 132 -22.11 33.87 -6.82
C VAL A 132 -23.17 34.90 -6.42
N LYS A 133 -24.39 34.46 -6.12
CA LYS A 133 -25.46 35.32 -5.61
C LYS A 133 -25.05 36.01 -4.31
N TYR A 134 -24.49 35.27 -3.35
CA TYR A 134 -24.01 35.85 -2.10
C TYR A 134 -22.91 36.90 -2.34
N LEU A 135 -21.93 36.60 -3.18
CA LEU A 135 -20.85 37.54 -3.53
C LEU A 135 -21.38 38.82 -4.18
N VAL A 136 -22.40 38.70 -5.05
CA VAL A 136 -23.05 39.86 -5.67
C VAL A 136 -23.92 40.63 -4.67
N ASP A 137 -24.57 39.95 -3.72
CA ASP A 137 -25.35 40.59 -2.66
C ASP A 137 -24.48 41.47 -1.76
N LEU A 138 -23.21 41.13 -1.57
CA LEU A 138 -22.26 42.00 -0.86
C LEU A 138 -22.05 43.36 -1.54
N THR A 139 -22.33 43.46 -2.84
CA THR A 139 -22.25 44.74 -3.58
C THR A 139 -23.50 45.62 -3.40
N GLY A 140 -24.49 45.18 -2.61
CA GLY A 140 -25.79 45.85 -2.43
C GLY A 140 -26.81 45.58 -3.54
N ARG A 141 -26.52 44.63 -4.45
CA ARG A 141 -27.37 44.28 -5.61
C ARG A 141 -28.25 43.06 -5.34
N HIS A 142 -29.18 43.18 -4.39
CA HIS A 142 -29.99 42.05 -3.91
C HIS A 142 -30.98 41.45 -4.93
N ASN A 143 -31.36 42.21 -5.96
CA ASN A 143 -32.40 41.83 -6.93
C ASN A 143 -31.86 41.11 -8.19
N VAL A 144 -30.55 40.84 -8.28
CA VAL A 144 -29.96 40.19 -9.45
C VAL A 144 -29.86 38.69 -9.18
N SER A 145 -30.49 37.84 -9.99
CA SER A 145 -30.37 36.38 -9.85
C SER A 145 -29.03 35.87 -10.40
N ALA A 146 -28.62 34.67 -10.00
CA ALA A 146 -27.40 34.05 -10.53
C ALA A 146 -27.50 33.72 -12.02
N GLU A 147 -28.72 33.42 -12.51
CA GLU A 147 -29.05 33.20 -13.92
C GLU A 147 -28.93 34.50 -14.74
N GLN A 148 -29.22 35.66 -14.15
CA GLN A 148 -28.98 36.95 -14.81
C GLN A 148 -27.49 37.31 -14.86
N ILE A 149 -26.66 36.68 -14.03
CA ILE A 149 -25.21 36.89 -13.97
C ILE A 149 -24.50 35.97 -14.98
N SER A 150 -25.04 34.78 -15.25
CA SER A 150 -24.45 33.82 -16.19
C SER A 150 -24.49 34.31 -17.64
N ASP A 151 -25.48 35.13 -18.02
CA ASP A 151 -25.67 35.67 -19.38
C ASP A 151 -25.03 37.06 -19.59
N LEU A 152 -24.10 37.48 -18.73
CA LEU A 152 -23.48 38.81 -18.85
C LEU A 152 -22.38 38.87 -19.92
N SER A 153 -22.37 39.96 -20.68
CA SER A 153 -21.26 40.26 -21.60
C SER A 153 -19.94 40.48 -20.86
N ALA A 154 -18.82 40.25 -21.53
CA ALA A 154 -17.47 40.36 -20.93
C ALA A 154 -17.22 41.70 -20.21
N GLU A 155 -17.69 42.81 -20.78
CA GLU A 155 -17.50 44.15 -20.21
C GLU A 155 -18.27 44.32 -18.89
N VAL A 156 -19.52 43.86 -18.86
CA VAL A 156 -20.38 43.95 -17.67
C VAL A 156 -19.90 42.99 -16.59
N LEU A 157 -19.51 41.77 -16.98
CA LEU A 157 -18.95 40.78 -16.08
C LEU A 157 -17.67 41.27 -15.41
N ASN A 158 -16.77 41.91 -16.16
CA ASN A 158 -15.55 42.51 -15.62
C ASN A 158 -15.81 43.64 -14.61
N LYS A 159 -16.78 44.52 -14.89
CA LYS A 159 -17.20 45.55 -13.93
C LYS A 159 -17.80 44.91 -12.68
N GLY A 160 -18.59 43.84 -12.85
CA GLY A 160 -19.16 43.04 -11.76
C GLY A 160 -18.10 42.41 -10.87
N ILE A 161 -17.11 41.73 -11.48
CA ILE A 161 -15.95 41.13 -10.78
C ILE A 161 -15.25 42.17 -9.90
N ASN A 162 -14.94 43.36 -10.43
CA ASN A 162 -14.25 44.39 -9.67
C ASN A 162 -15.12 44.96 -8.53
N ALA A 163 -16.43 45.07 -8.73
CA ALA A 163 -17.36 45.47 -7.67
C ALA A 163 -17.42 44.43 -6.54
N VAL A 164 -17.47 43.13 -6.89
CA VAL A 164 -17.41 42.02 -5.92
C VAL A 164 -16.10 42.05 -5.16
N LEU A 165 -14.96 42.17 -5.83
CA LEU A 165 -13.65 42.25 -5.18
C LEU A 165 -13.57 43.41 -4.19
N LYS A 166 -14.13 44.58 -4.54
CA LYS A 166 -14.21 45.73 -3.64
C LYS A 166 -15.06 45.40 -2.40
N ALA A 167 -16.27 44.87 -2.59
CA ALA A 167 -17.17 44.53 -1.49
C ALA A 167 -16.61 43.44 -0.56
N VAL A 168 -15.93 42.42 -1.11
CA VAL A 168 -15.28 41.37 -0.30
C VAL A 168 -14.06 41.94 0.45
N SER A 169 -13.31 42.87 -0.16
CA SER A 169 -12.16 43.51 0.49
C SER A 169 -12.53 44.36 1.72
N GLU A 170 -13.78 44.83 1.81
CA GLU A 170 -14.30 45.53 2.98
C GLU A 170 -14.51 44.59 4.17
N LYS A 171 -14.73 43.29 3.92
CA LYS A 171 -14.83 42.26 4.97
C LYS A 171 -13.47 41.72 5.38
N ASP A 172 -12.62 41.39 4.41
CA ASP A 172 -11.28 40.85 4.66
C ASP A 172 -10.31 41.26 3.56
N ARG A 173 -9.60 42.36 3.80
CA ARG A 173 -8.70 42.97 2.82
C ARG A 173 -7.51 42.09 2.48
N ASN A 174 -6.96 41.39 3.47
CA ASN A 174 -5.75 40.58 3.29
C ASN A 174 -6.05 39.33 2.47
N ALA A 175 -7.08 38.56 2.85
CA ALA A 175 -7.46 37.37 2.12
C ALA A 175 -7.99 37.71 0.72
N THR A 176 -8.70 38.82 0.54
CA THR A 176 -9.13 39.27 -0.79
C THR A 176 -7.94 39.56 -1.70
N SER A 177 -6.89 40.23 -1.21
CA SER A 177 -5.68 40.49 -2.00
C SER A 177 -4.98 39.20 -2.43
N GLN A 178 -4.95 38.20 -1.54
CA GLN A 178 -4.33 36.91 -1.78
C GLN A 178 -5.14 36.03 -2.75
N TYR A 179 -6.48 36.01 -2.62
CA TYR A 179 -7.36 35.07 -3.31
C TYR A 179 -8.26 35.72 -4.39
N GLN A 180 -7.99 36.98 -4.78
CA GLN A 180 -8.76 37.71 -5.81
C GLN A 180 -8.91 36.97 -7.14
N ASP A 181 -7.93 36.16 -7.54
CA ASP A 181 -7.99 35.41 -8.81
C ASP A 181 -8.91 34.17 -8.69
N VAL A 182 -9.10 33.62 -7.49
CA VAL A 182 -10.09 32.56 -7.23
C VAL A 182 -11.50 33.11 -7.40
N ILE A 183 -11.77 34.32 -6.90
CA ILE A 183 -13.06 35.01 -7.08
C ILE A 183 -13.35 35.26 -8.57
N ARG A 184 -12.35 35.73 -9.33
CA ARG A 184 -12.47 35.90 -10.79
C ARG A 184 -12.86 34.61 -11.47
N ALA A 185 -12.13 33.53 -11.17
CA ALA A 185 -12.33 32.26 -11.81
C ALA A 185 -13.69 31.62 -11.46
N LEU A 186 -14.19 31.78 -10.23
CA LEU A 186 -15.54 31.34 -9.84
C LEU A 186 -16.65 32.11 -10.57
N LEU A 187 -16.51 33.43 -10.72
CA LEU A 187 -17.49 34.24 -11.45
C LEU A 187 -17.50 33.90 -12.95
N LEU A 188 -16.33 33.61 -13.52
CA LEU A 188 -16.21 33.12 -14.90
C LEU A 188 -16.79 31.72 -15.07
N LEU A 189 -16.57 30.83 -14.09
CA LEU A 189 -17.11 29.46 -14.11
C LEU A 189 -18.64 29.43 -14.19
N ASN A 190 -19.32 30.42 -13.61
CA ASN A 190 -20.78 30.57 -13.63
C ASN A 190 -21.33 31.11 -14.97
N SER A 191 -20.49 31.51 -15.90
CA SER A 191 -20.91 32.08 -17.19
C SER A 191 -21.55 31.03 -18.10
N ASP A 192 -22.62 31.40 -18.82
CA ASP A 192 -23.23 30.60 -19.89
C ASP A 192 -22.40 30.66 -21.18
N ASP A 193 -21.57 31.70 -21.35
CA ASP A 193 -20.54 31.74 -22.39
C ASP A 193 -19.47 30.67 -22.13
N PHE A 194 -19.38 29.71 -23.06
CA PHE A 194 -18.45 28.58 -22.99
C PHE A 194 -16.99 29.00 -22.88
N GLY A 195 -16.59 30.08 -23.56
CA GLY A 195 -15.22 30.59 -23.53
C GLY A 195 -14.86 31.14 -22.15
N PHE A 196 -15.78 31.86 -21.51
CA PHE A 196 -15.55 32.40 -20.17
C PHE A 196 -15.55 31.31 -19.10
N SER A 197 -16.50 30.37 -19.18
CA SER A 197 -16.55 29.22 -18.27
C SER A 197 -15.27 28.36 -18.39
N ASP A 198 -14.75 28.15 -19.60
CA ASP A 198 -13.49 27.41 -19.83
C ASP A 198 -12.27 28.12 -19.24
N ILE A 199 -12.20 29.46 -19.32
CA ILE A 199 -11.14 30.25 -18.67
C ILE A 199 -11.19 30.06 -17.15
N GLY A 200 -12.39 30.16 -16.55
CA GLY A 200 -12.60 29.97 -15.12
C GLY A 200 -12.20 28.56 -14.66
N TYR A 201 -12.67 27.54 -15.37
CA TYR A 201 -12.35 26.14 -15.12
C TYR A 201 -10.85 25.84 -15.27
N SER A 202 -10.23 26.33 -16.35
CA SER A 202 -8.80 26.15 -16.62
C SER A 202 -7.95 26.75 -15.52
N TRP A 203 -8.26 27.98 -15.09
CA TRP A 203 -7.52 28.63 -14.01
C TRP A 203 -7.70 27.90 -12.68
N LEU A 204 -8.94 27.54 -12.31
CA LEU A 204 -9.23 26.79 -11.06
C LEU A 204 -8.58 25.41 -11.06
N SER A 205 -8.42 24.77 -12.22
CA SER A 205 -7.73 23.48 -12.36
C SER A 205 -6.20 23.62 -12.34
N GLY A 206 -5.66 24.84 -12.15
CA GLY A 206 -4.22 25.10 -12.14
C GLY A 206 -3.57 25.08 -13.54
N LEU A 207 -4.36 25.23 -14.60
CA LEU A 207 -3.87 25.31 -15.99
C LEU A 207 -3.52 26.75 -16.38
N GLU A 208 -2.58 26.90 -17.32
CA GLU A 208 -2.26 28.20 -17.89
C GLU A 208 -3.39 28.68 -18.81
N ILE A 209 -3.91 29.88 -18.53
CA ILE A 209 -4.86 30.58 -19.40
C ILE A 209 -4.14 31.54 -20.35
N GLU A 210 -4.76 31.85 -21.49
CA GLU A 210 -4.16 32.69 -22.53
C GLU A 210 -3.82 34.12 -22.04
N PRO A 211 -2.73 34.74 -22.52
CA PRO A 211 -2.35 36.09 -22.13
C PRO A 211 -3.43 37.15 -22.38
N SER A 212 -4.18 37.01 -23.47
CA SER A 212 -5.35 37.83 -23.82
C SER A 212 -6.44 37.76 -22.74
N ALA A 213 -6.81 36.55 -22.33
CA ALA A 213 -7.78 36.30 -21.27
C ALA A 213 -7.30 36.83 -19.91
N LYS A 214 -6.01 36.66 -19.58
CA LYS A 214 -5.41 37.22 -18.35
C LYS A 214 -5.56 38.74 -18.29
N GLN A 215 -5.25 39.42 -19.39
CA GLN A 215 -5.35 40.87 -19.48
C GLN A 215 -6.82 41.33 -19.46
N GLN A 216 -7.70 40.62 -20.18
CA GLN A 216 -9.12 40.94 -20.27
C GLN A 216 -9.83 40.86 -18.91
N PHE A 217 -9.59 39.80 -18.13
CA PHE A 217 -10.27 39.59 -16.83
C PHE A 217 -9.43 40.01 -15.61
N GLY A 218 -8.22 40.52 -15.84
CA GLY A 218 -7.36 41.11 -14.81
C GLY A 218 -6.75 40.09 -13.84
N PHE A 219 -6.43 38.88 -14.31
CA PHE A 219 -5.69 37.88 -13.52
C PHE A 219 -4.27 38.36 -13.25
N LYS A 220 -3.84 38.35 -11.99
CA LYS A 220 -2.53 38.91 -11.57
C LYS A 220 -1.47 37.86 -11.32
N THR A 221 -1.87 36.63 -11.00
CA THR A 221 -0.95 35.59 -10.57
C THR A 221 -0.36 34.84 -11.76
N ALA A 222 0.97 34.84 -11.90
CA ALA A 222 1.68 33.91 -12.77
C ALA A 222 1.73 32.54 -12.07
N LEU A 223 0.72 31.71 -12.30
CA LEU A 223 0.62 30.38 -11.69
C LEU A 223 1.84 29.52 -12.05
N LYS A 224 2.78 29.43 -11.11
CA LYS A 224 3.63 28.26 -10.93
C LYS A 224 3.58 27.87 -9.45
N THR A 225 3.02 26.69 -9.20
CA THR A 225 3.41 25.74 -8.14
C THR A 225 2.70 25.68 -6.77
N ASN A 226 1.46 26.17 -6.56
CA ASN A 226 0.76 25.75 -5.32
C ASN A 226 -0.77 25.57 -5.42
N LEU A 227 -1.23 24.37 -5.81
CA LEU A 227 -2.65 23.98 -5.87
C LEU A 227 -3.34 24.09 -4.49
N SER A 228 -2.59 23.89 -3.40
CA SER A 228 -3.14 24.02 -2.04
C SER A 228 -3.61 25.44 -1.74
N GLU A 229 -2.99 26.48 -2.33
CA GLU A 229 -3.42 27.87 -2.16
C GLU A 229 -4.76 28.15 -2.87
N ILE A 230 -5.03 27.47 -3.99
CA ILE A 230 -6.34 27.56 -4.66
C ILE A 230 -7.41 26.92 -3.76
N VAL A 231 -7.11 25.75 -3.17
CA VAL A 231 -8.02 25.08 -2.22
C VAL A 231 -8.26 25.95 -0.98
N LYS A 232 -7.24 26.61 -0.43
CA LYS A 232 -7.40 27.59 0.67
C LYS A 232 -8.30 28.74 0.27
N GLY A 233 -8.08 29.33 -0.91
CA GLY A 233 -8.90 30.41 -1.43
C GLY A 233 -10.35 30.01 -1.63
N LEU A 234 -10.60 28.81 -2.17
CA LEU A 234 -11.94 28.24 -2.29
C LEU A 234 -12.56 28.05 -0.91
N SER A 235 -11.89 27.35 0.01
CA SER A 235 -12.41 27.12 1.36
C SER A 235 -12.72 28.44 2.08
N TRP A 236 -11.89 29.47 1.93
CA TRP A 236 -12.12 30.79 2.50
C TRP A 236 -13.38 31.45 1.91
N ILE A 237 -13.52 31.51 0.57
CA ILE A 237 -14.71 32.09 -0.09
C ILE A 237 -15.99 31.38 0.37
N LEU A 238 -15.95 30.05 0.43
CA LEU A 238 -17.05 29.22 0.89
C LEU A 238 -17.43 29.53 2.35
N SER A 239 -16.43 29.73 3.21
CA SER A 239 -16.62 30.06 4.63
C SER A 239 -17.27 31.43 4.88
N LEU A 240 -17.27 32.33 3.88
CA LEU A 240 -17.92 33.64 3.99
C LEU A 240 -19.44 33.54 4.04
N GLN A 241 -20.02 32.49 3.45
CA GLN A 241 -21.45 32.30 3.33
C GLN A 241 -22.01 31.31 4.36
N SER A 242 -21.35 30.17 4.55
CA SER A 242 -21.84 29.09 5.42
C SER A 242 -20.70 28.20 5.91
N HIS A 243 -21.05 27.22 6.76
CA HIS A 243 -20.18 26.13 7.17
C HIS A 243 -20.29 24.99 6.16
N TRP A 244 -19.23 24.17 6.07
CA TRP A 244 -19.10 23.17 5.01
C TRP A 244 -18.72 21.81 5.58
N ILE A 245 -19.23 20.76 4.93
CA ILE A 245 -18.75 19.40 5.11
C ILE A 245 -17.90 19.04 3.90
N LEU A 246 -16.69 18.54 4.13
CA LEU A 246 -15.80 18.04 3.09
C LEU A 246 -15.63 16.54 3.28
N ALA A 247 -16.32 15.74 2.47
CA ALA A 247 -16.29 14.29 2.54
C ALA A 247 -15.31 13.71 1.52
N LEU A 248 -14.38 12.88 1.98
CA LEU A 248 -13.48 12.08 1.15
C LEU A 248 -13.94 10.62 1.19
N ASP A 249 -14.17 10.02 0.03
CA ASP A 249 -14.59 8.61 -0.11
C ASP A 249 -13.63 7.85 -1.04
N GLN A 250 -13.71 6.51 -1.03
CA GLN A 250 -12.98 5.60 -1.93
C GLN A 250 -11.44 5.64 -1.85
N ILE A 251 -10.87 5.99 -0.69
CA ILE A 251 -9.41 5.90 -0.44
C ILE A 251 -8.91 4.43 -0.47
N ASP A 252 -9.83 3.47 -0.36
CA ASP A 252 -9.56 2.04 -0.18
C ASP A 252 -8.87 1.38 -1.36
N SER A 253 -9.16 1.80 -2.59
CA SER A 253 -8.70 1.15 -3.83
C SER A 253 -7.17 1.14 -3.93
N ILE A 254 -6.53 2.27 -3.61
CA ILE A 254 -5.06 2.43 -3.64
C ILE A 254 -4.39 1.63 -2.51
N VAL A 255 -5.03 1.59 -1.33
CA VAL A 255 -4.53 0.84 -0.18
C VAL A 255 -4.60 -0.67 -0.43
N ALA A 256 -5.73 -1.15 -0.94
CA ALA A 256 -5.93 -2.55 -1.30
C ALA A 256 -4.91 -2.99 -2.35
N GLN A 257 -4.64 -2.15 -3.36
CA GLN A 257 -3.62 -2.41 -4.36
C GLN A 257 -2.21 -2.51 -3.76
N HIS A 258 -1.85 -1.62 -2.82
CA HIS A 258 -0.54 -1.71 -2.14
C HIS A 258 -0.40 -3.02 -1.35
N CYS A 259 -1.45 -3.46 -0.66
CA CYS A 259 -1.46 -4.74 0.06
C CYS A 259 -1.34 -5.94 -0.90
N TYR A 260 -2.03 -5.90 -2.04
CA TYR A 260 -1.95 -6.95 -3.06
C TYR A 260 -0.55 -7.02 -3.70
N ALA A 261 0.00 -5.87 -4.12
CA ALA A 261 1.33 -5.80 -4.69
C ALA A 261 2.39 -6.31 -3.71
N SER A 262 2.22 -6.07 -2.40
CA SER A 262 3.10 -6.58 -1.34
C SER A 262 3.07 -8.11 -1.17
N GLY A 263 2.02 -8.78 -1.66
CA GLY A 263 1.85 -10.24 -1.60
C GLY A 263 2.27 -10.98 -2.88
N ALA A 264 2.40 -10.30 -4.02
CA ALA A 264 2.82 -10.88 -5.31
C ALA A 264 4.35 -10.85 -5.46
N SER A 265 4.96 -11.98 -5.83
CA SER A 265 6.43 -12.19 -5.85
C SER A 265 7.12 -11.76 -7.17
N THR A 266 8.36 -11.26 -7.02
CA THR A 266 9.52 -11.37 -7.95
C THR A 266 9.58 -10.66 -9.31
N GLU A 267 8.75 -9.65 -9.59
CA GLU A 267 8.94 -8.80 -10.79
C GLU A 267 9.33 -7.36 -10.43
N GLU A 268 10.27 -6.76 -11.19
CA GLU A 268 10.72 -5.36 -11.02
C GLU A 268 9.55 -4.37 -11.16
N SER A 269 8.56 -4.69 -11.99
CA SER A 269 7.31 -3.94 -12.16
C SER A 269 6.50 -3.86 -10.85
N THR A 270 6.40 -4.95 -10.10
CA THR A 270 5.66 -5.02 -8.83
C THR A 270 6.34 -4.24 -7.71
N VAL A 271 7.68 -4.19 -7.69
CA VAL A 271 8.44 -3.39 -6.70
C VAL A 271 8.25 -1.88 -6.93
N LEU A 272 8.27 -1.44 -8.20
CA LEU A 272 8.01 -0.05 -8.55
C LEU A 272 6.56 0.35 -8.21
N GLU A 273 5.60 -0.53 -8.50
CA GLU A 273 4.19 -0.37 -8.11
C GLU A 273 4.00 -0.24 -6.59
N GLN A 274 4.71 -1.04 -5.79
CA GLN A 274 4.68 -0.95 -4.33
C GLN A 274 5.20 0.40 -3.83
N GLN A 275 6.32 0.88 -4.38
CA GLN A 275 6.94 2.16 -4.01
C GLN A 275 6.04 3.34 -4.35
N VAL A 276 5.45 3.35 -5.55
CA VAL A 276 4.54 4.43 -5.98
C VAL A 276 3.25 4.41 -5.16
N SER A 277 2.65 3.23 -4.94
CA SER A 277 1.45 3.13 -4.11
C SER A 277 1.72 3.59 -2.67
N GLN A 278 2.90 3.27 -2.10
CA GLN A 278 3.30 3.75 -0.79
C GLN A 278 3.47 5.28 -0.74
N SER A 279 4.14 5.86 -1.74
CA SER A 279 4.29 7.32 -1.86
C SER A 279 2.93 8.02 -1.93
N ILE A 280 1.97 7.45 -2.67
CA ILE A 280 0.60 7.97 -2.75
C ILE A 280 -0.08 7.89 -1.37
N ILE A 281 0.04 6.79 -0.63
CA ILE A 281 -0.52 6.64 0.71
C ILE A 281 0.06 7.66 1.69
N GLU A 282 1.38 7.85 1.69
CA GLU A 282 2.06 8.85 2.51
C GLU A 282 1.63 10.28 2.11
N GLY A 283 1.50 10.53 0.81
CA GLY A 283 0.96 11.78 0.25
C GLY A 283 -0.49 12.06 0.66
N ILE A 284 -1.35 11.04 0.70
CA ILE A 284 -2.73 11.14 1.20
C ILE A 284 -2.72 11.49 2.69
N GLY A 285 -1.91 10.80 3.49
CA GLY A 285 -1.77 11.08 4.93
C GLY A 285 -1.30 12.51 5.22
N GLY A 286 -0.22 12.93 4.56
CA GLY A 286 0.30 14.30 4.67
C GLY A 286 -0.70 15.35 4.14
N GLY A 287 -1.40 15.04 3.05
CA GLY A 287 -2.44 15.88 2.48
C GLY A 287 -3.62 16.07 3.41
N LEU A 288 -4.18 14.99 3.98
CA LEU A 288 -5.27 15.02 4.95
C LEU A 288 -4.88 15.82 6.21
N MET A 289 -3.63 15.71 6.66
CA MET A 289 -3.11 16.51 7.78
C MET A 289 -3.09 18.01 7.43
N ALA A 290 -2.54 18.36 6.26
CA ALA A 290 -2.46 19.75 5.80
C ALA A 290 -3.84 20.36 5.45
N LEU A 291 -4.83 19.53 5.11
CA LEU A 291 -6.19 19.94 4.78
C LEU A 291 -6.93 20.53 5.99
N HIS A 292 -6.66 20.03 7.19
CA HIS A 292 -7.20 20.61 8.43
C HIS A 292 -6.71 22.05 8.65
N GLU A 293 -5.46 22.35 8.31
CA GLU A 293 -4.87 23.70 8.42
C GLU A 293 -5.22 24.61 7.24
N SER A 294 -5.54 24.01 6.08
CA SER A 294 -5.83 24.74 4.84
C SER A 294 -7.31 25.06 4.65
N THR A 295 -8.19 24.50 5.47
CA THR A 295 -9.64 24.74 5.38
C THR A 295 -10.14 25.55 6.57
N SER A 296 -11.12 26.41 6.33
CA SER A 296 -11.74 27.25 7.36
C SER A 296 -13.23 26.95 7.47
N LYS A 297 -13.73 26.77 8.70
CA LYS A 297 -15.14 26.44 8.98
C LYS A 297 -15.62 25.18 8.24
N THR A 298 -14.75 24.17 8.12
CA THR A 298 -15.01 22.94 7.36
C THR A 298 -14.88 21.70 8.25
N LEU A 299 -15.93 20.87 8.30
CA LEU A 299 -15.88 19.53 8.91
C LEU A 299 -15.40 18.52 7.86
N THR A 300 -14.19 18.00 8.02
CA THR A 300 -13.67 16.93 7.17
C THR A 300 -14.22 15.57 7.59
N ILE A 301 -14.76 14.80 6.65
CA ILE A 301 -15.21 13.42 6.85
C ILE A 301 -14.36 12.50 5.96
N VAL A 302 -13.80 11.44 6.53
CA VAL A 302 -13.04 10.43 5.78
C VAL A 302 -13.78 9.09 5.86
N SER A 303 -14.29 8.63 4.72
CA SER A 303 -14.93 7.32 4.54
C SER A 303 -13.92 6.32 4.01
N CYS A 304 -13.72 5.21 4.73
CA CYS A 304 -12.80 4.15 4.31
C CYS A 304 -13.11 2.80 4.97
N LEU A 305 -12.47 1.73 4.51
CA LEU A 305 -12.39 0.43 5.16
C LEU A 305 -11.58 0.53 6.46
N ARG A 306 -11.90 -0.36 7.40
CA ARG A 306 -11.16 -0.46 8.68
C ARG A 306 -9.66 -0.66 8.47
N ILE A 307 -9.31 -1.54 7.54
CA ILE A 307 -7.92 -1.86 7.21
C ILE A 307 -7.20 -0.63 6.63
N THR A 308 -7.90 0.16 5.82
CA THR A 308 -7.39 1.41 5.22
C THR A 308 -7.04 2.44 6.26
N TRP A 309 -7.95 2.70 7.21
CA TRP A 309 -7.68 3.62 8.32
C TRP A 309 -6.51 3.15 9.19
N ASP A 310 -6.48 1.86 9.55
CA ASP A 310 -5.41 1.28 10.34
C ASP A 310 -4.03 1.40 9.65
N MET A 311 -4.01 1.33 8.31
CA MET A 311 -2.80 1.43 7.51
C MET A 311 -2.31 2.88 7.41
N LEU A 312 -3.22 3.85 7.18
CA LEU A 312 -2.92 5.28 7.28
C LEU A 312 -2.33 5.63 8.66
N CYS A 313 -2.94 5.13 9.75
CA CYS A 313 -2.45 5.37 11.10
C CYS A 313 -1.04 4.80 11.36
N LYS A 314 -0.68 3.68 10.72
CA LYS A 314 0.63 3.03 10.90
C LYS A 314 1.75 3.68 10.09
N LYS A 315 1.43 4.17 8.88
CA LYS A 315 2.42 4.68 7.93
C LYS A 315 2.65 6.19 8.01
N VAL A 316 1.67 6.93 8.52
CA VAL A 316 1.73 8.39 8.62
C VAL A 316 2.18 8.80 10.02
N VAL A 317 2.86 9.94 10.12
CA VAL A 317 3.33 10.53 11.39
C VAL A 317 2.20 10.69 12.42
N ARG A 318 2.52 10.58 13.70
CA ARG A 318 1.54 10.60 14.81
C ARG A 318 0.62 11.84 14.81
N SER A 319 1.14 13.00 14.39
CA SER A 319 0.38 14.25 14.27
C SER A 319 -0.81 14.17 13.32
N PHE A 320 -0.84 13.21 12.39
CA PHE A 320 -2.01 12.94 11.55
C PHE A 320 -3.20 12.44 12.37
N GLN A 321 -2.97 11.51 13.30
CA GLN A 321 -4.05 10.91 14.10
C GLN A 321 -4.69 11.95 15.04
N ASP A 322 -3.89 12.87 15.56
CA ASP A 322 -4.34 13.92 16.49
C ASP A 322 -5.31 14.93 15.83
N ARG A 323 -5.41 14.95 14.49
CA ARG A 323 -6.34 15.81 13.73
C ARG A 323 -7.71 15.16 13.47
N PHE A 324 -7.91 13.91 13.87
CA PHE A 324 -9.16 13.18 13.69
C PHE A 324 -9.71 12.65 15.01
N LYS A 325 -11.04 12.60 15.09
CA LYS A 325 -11.74 11.91 16.19
C LYS A 325 -11.61 10.40 16.03
N VAL A 326 -11.91 9.69 17.12
CA VAL A 326 -12.02 8.21 17.10
C VAL A 326 -12.98 7.79 15.97
N PRO A 327 -12.57 6.84 15.10
CA PRO A 327 -13.40 6.41 13.99
C PRO A 327 -14.73 5.81 14.43
N ILE A 328 -15.80 6.18 13.73
CA ILE A 328 -17.12 5.57 13.86
C ILE A 328 -17.13 4.34 12.96
N MET A 329 -17.20 3.14 13.56
CA MET A 329 -17.23 1.88 12.83
C MET A 329 -18.68 1.48 12.52
N LEU A 330 -19.03 1.47 11.23
CA LEU A 330 -20.31 1.00 10.73
C LEU A 330 -20.39 -0.52 10.83
N LEU A 331 -21.48 -1.01 11.40
CA LEU A 331 -21.72 -2.43 11.59
C LEU A 331 -22.68 -2.99 10.53
N PRO A 332 -22.65 -4.30 10.25
CA PRO A 332 -23.68 -4.97 9.47
C PRO A 332 -25.09 -4.78 10.07
N VAL A 333 -26.14 -5.10 9.30
CA VAL A 333 -27.52 -4.94 9.75
C VAL A 333 -27.77 -5.84 10.96
N SER A 334 -27.98 -5.22 12.12
CA SER A 334 -28.13 -5.91 13.40
C SER A 334 -29.58 -6.21 13.78
N GLN A 335 -30.54 -5.48 13.20
CA GLN A 335 -31.98 -5.65 13.46
C GLN A 335 -32.69 -6.12 12.20
N GLN A 336 -33.49 -7.18 12.32
CA GLN A 336 -34.32 -7.71 11.23
C GLN A 336 -35.19 -6.63 10.60
N ASP A 337 -35.77 -5.76 11.42
CA ASP A 337 -36.71 -4.71 10.99
C ASP A 337 -36.08 -3.72 9.99
N ILE A 338 -34.78 -3.42 10.12
CA ILE A 338 -34.05 -2.56 9.19
C ILE A 338 -33.92 -3.25 7.82
N ALA A 339 -33.59 -4.55 7.80
CA ALA A 339 -33.49 -5.31 6.55
C ALA A 339 -34.86 -5.46 5.86
N THR A 340 -35.91 -5.71 6.64
CA THR A 340 -37.29 -5.79 6.16
C THR A 340 -37.72 -4.47 5.53
N ARG A 341 -37.54 -3.34 6.22
CA ARG A 341 -37.87 -2.01 5.68
C ARG A 341 -37.08 -1.68 4.42
N LEU A 342 -35.81 -2.09 4.33
CA LEU A 342 -34.93 -1.80 3.17
C LEU A 342 -35.45 -2.43 1.89
N ILE A 343 -35.96 -3.66 1.99
CA ILE A 343 -36.51 -4.39 0.85
C ILE A 343 -37.95 -3.98 0.57
N ALA A 344 -38.75 -3.78 1.62
CA ALA A 344 -40.14 -3.34 1.49
C ALA A 344 -40.24 -1.98 0.76
N SER A 345 -39.40 -0.99 1.09
CA SER A 345 -39.43 0.32 0.45
C SER A 345 -39.16 0.27 -1.06
N ARG A 346 -38.32 -0.68 -1.51
CA ARG A 346 -37.99 -0.89 -2.93
C ARG A 346 -39.11 -1.56 -3.70
N LEU A 347 -39.68 -2.60 -3.11
CA LEU A 347 -40.80 -3.34 -3.70
C LEU A 347 -42.07 -2.48 -3.78
N GLN A 348 -42.30 -1.65 -2.77
CA GLN A 348 -43.48 -0.79 -2.68
C GLN A 348 -43.61 0.16 -3.88
N VAL A 349 -42.49 0.72 -4.39
CA VAL A 349 -42.51 1.61 -5.55
C VAL A 349 -43.05 0.88 -6.79
N ALA A 350 -42.56 -0.33 -7.05
CA ALA A 350 -43.04 -1.14 -8.16
C ALA A 350 -44.51 -1.59 -7.95
N TYR A 351 -44.89 -2.00 -6.75
CA TYR A 351 -46.26 -2.43 -6.48
C TYR A 351 -47.27 -1.29 -6.56
N GLN A 352 -46.90 -0.07 -6.15
CA GLN A 352 -47.74 1.10 -6.34
C GLN A 352 -47.87 1.48 -7.83
N GLN A 353 -46.77 1.43 -8.59
CA GLN A 353 -46.79 1.73 -10.03
C GLN A 353 -47.75 0.80 -10.80
N TYR A 354 -47.80 -0.48 -10.43
CA TYR A 354 -48.67 -1.48 -11.07
C TYR A 354 -50.00 -1.71 -10.34
N GLN A 355 -50.28 -0.97 -9.26
CA GLN A 355 -51.48 -1.08 -8.41
C GLN A 355 -51.74 -2.52 -7.90
N LEU A 356 -50.69 -3.14 -7.37
CA LEU A 356 -50.71 -4.51 -6.86
C LEU A 356 -50.72 -4.54 -5.33
N GLU A 357 -51.53 -5.42 -4.75
CA GLU A 357 -51.51 -5.70 -3.31
C GLU A 357 -50.78 -7.03 -3.05
N PRO A 358 -49.53 -7.00 -2.52
CA PRO A 358 -48.81 -8.22 -2.18
C PRO A 358 -49.36 -8.84 -0.88
N PRO A 359 -49.18 -10.16 -0.65
CA PRO A 359 -49.59 -10.82 0.60
C PRO A 359 -48.95 -10.22 1.87
N TYR A 360 -47.74 -9.68 1.74
CA TYR A 360 -47.03 -8.94 2.77
C TYR A 360 -46.00 -8.00 2.10
N PRO A 361 -45.52 -6.94 2.79
CA PRO A 361 -44.75 -5.84 2.16
C PRO A 361 -43.43 -6.25 1.49
N THR A 362 -42.83 -7.38 1.91
CA THR A 362 -41.57 -7.89 1.35
C THR A 362 -41.74 -9.02 0.36
N TRP A 363 -42.95 -9.41 -0.04
CA TRP A 363 -43.17 -10.50 -1.00
C TRP A 363 -42.38 -10.22 -2.29
N PRO A 364 -41.68 -11.19 -2.92
CA PRO A 364 -41.65 -12.63 -2.63
C PRO A 364 -40.61 -13.09 -1.58
N PHE A 365 -40.06 -12.19 -0.76
CA PHE A 365 -39.12 -12.52 0.32
C PHE A 365 -39.85 -12.72 1.65
N HIS A 366 -39.98 -13.99 2.08
CA HIS A 366 -40.70 -14.37 3.29
C HIS A 366 -40.05 -13.77 4.55
N PRO A 367 -40.79 -13.43 5.62
CA PRO A 367 -40.21 -12.87 6.85
C PRO A 367 -38.98 -13.62 7.42
N ASP A 368 -38.99 -14.97 7.38
CA ASP A 368 -37.88 -15.84 7.80
C ASP A 368 -36.55 -15.56 7.05
N PHE A 369 -36.62 -15.07 5.79
CA PHE A 369 -35.44 -14.66 5.03
C PHE A 369 -34.64 -13.58 5.78
N PHE A 370 -35.34 -12.67 6.46
CA PHE A 370 -34.73 -11.54 7.16
C PHE A 370 -34.19 -11.91 8.54
N GLU A 371 -34.74 -12.94 9.19
CA GLU A 371 -34.19 -13.49 10.44
C GLU A 371 -32.80 -14.09 10.17
N ALA A 372 -32.66 -14.86 9.09
CA ALA A 372 -31.38 -15.42 8.65
C ALA A 372 -30.41 -14.40 8.02
N ALA A 373 -30.89 -13.19 7.69
CA ALA A 373 -30.09 -12.10 7.13
C ALA A 373 -29.43 -11.20 8.20
N GLN A 374 -29.69 -11.43 9.49
CA GLN A 374 -29.03 -10.69 10.57
C GLN A 374 -27.50 -10.85 10.51
N GLY A 375 -26.77 -9.76 10.75
CA GLY A 375 -25.32 -9.72 10.64
C GLY A 375 -24.78 -9.66 9.20
N GLN A 376 -25.66 -9.64 8.18
CA GLN A 376 -25.25 -9.41 6.80
C GLN A 376 -25.21 -7.91 6.48
N THR A 377 -24.41 -7.53 5.49
CA THR A 377 -24.34 -6.15 5.02
C THR A 377 -25.54 -5.80 4.12
N PRO A 378 -26.00 -4.53 4.08
CA PRO A 378 -27.07 -4.12 3.17
C PRO A 378 -26.84 -4.55 1.73
N ARG A 379 -25.59 -4.45 1.27
CA ARG A 379 -25.17 -4.90 -0.07
C ARG A 379 -25.48 -6.38 -0.32
N LYS A 380 -25.11 -7.27 0.61
CA LYS A 380 -25.29 -8.72 0.44
C LYS A 380 -26.76 -9.13 0.45
N ILE A 381 -27.58 -8.41 1.22
CA ILE A 381 -29.04 -8.58 1.22
C ILE A 381 -29.61 -8.21 -0.15
N LEU A 382 -29.23 -7.05 -0.69
CA LEU A 382 -29.68 -6.60 -2.02
C LEU A 382 -29.20 -7.52 -3.15
N GLN A 383 -27.95 -7.99 -3.12
CA GLN A 383 -27.43 -8.98 -4.07
C GLN A 383 -28.27 -10.26 -4.06
N ARG A 384 -28.62 -10.75 -2.87
CA ARG A 384 -29.43 -11.96 -2.74
C ARG A 384 -30.85 -11.75 -3.28
N CYS A 385 -31.43 -10.59 -3.05
CA CYS A 385 -32.72 -10.20 -3.62
C CYS A 385 -32.68 -10.12 -5.15
N GLU A 386 -31.64 -9.51 -5.73
CA GLU A 386 -31.46 -9.45 -7.19
C GLU A 386 -31.29 -10.82 -7.81
N GLN A 387 -30.46 -11.71 -7.24
CA GLN A 387 -30.29 -13.07 -7.75
C GLN A 387 -31.62 -13.82 -7.82
N HIS A 388 -32.47 -13.66 -6.80
CA HIS A 388 -33.80 -14.24 -6.77
C HIS A 388 -34.73 -13.60 -7.82
N ARG A 389 -34.68 -12.27 -7.96
CA ARG A 389 -35.42 -11.52 -8.98
C ARG A 389 -35.10 -12.04 -10.38
N GLN A 390 -33.82 -12.17 -10.71
CA GLN A 390 -33.36 -12.67 -12.02
C GLN A 390 -33.82 -14.11 -12.28
N ARG A 391 -33.81 -14.98 -11.27
CA ARG A 391 -34.34 -16.34 -11.39
C ARG A 391 -35.84 -16.35 -11.70
N CYS A 392 -36.62 -15.53 -11.00
CA CYS A 392 -38.06 -15.46 -11.21
C CYS A 392 -38.37 -14.97 -12.64
N LEU A 393 -37.62 -13.98 -13.13
CA LEU A 393 -37.75 -13.49 -14.50
C LEU A 393 -37.33 -14.52 -15.54
N ALA A 394 -36.21 -15.22 -15.32
CA ALA A 394 -35.72 -16.25 -16.25
C ALA A 394 -36.70 -17.43 -16.38
N ASN A 395 -37.31 -17.85 -15.27
CA ASN A 395 -38.27 -18.96 -15.27
C ASN A 395 -39.71 -18.51 -15.59
N ALA A 396 -39.96 -17.21 -15.79
CA ALA A 396 -41.29 -16.61 -15.91
C ALA A 396 -42.26 -17.02 -14.77
N GLU A 397 -41.74 -17.31 -13.58
CA GLU A 397 -42.48 -17.80 -12.41
C GLU A 397 -41.93 -17.17 -11.14
N ILE A 398 -42.81 -16.62 -10.30
CA ILE A 398 -42.42 -16.03 -9.01
C ILE A 398 -42.52 -17.08 -7.92
N THR A 399 -41.37 -17.41 -7.32
CA THR A 399 -41.28 -18.31 -6.18
C THR A 399 -40.92 -17.54 -4.91
N GLU A 400 -41.38 -18.04 -3.75
CA GLU A 400 -41.11 -17.39 -2.46
C GLU A 400 -39.74 -17.80 -1.91
N LEU A 401 -38.92 -16.83 -1.51
CA LEU A 401 -37.60 -17.08 -0.92
C LEU A 401 -37.67 -17.02 0.60
N ARG A 402 -37.33 -18.13 1.26
CA ARG A 402 -37.33 -18.28 2.72
C ARG A 402 -35.93 -18.35 3.36
N SER A 403 -34.90 -18.70 2.60
CA SER A 403 -33.55 -18.93 3.12
C SER A 403 -32.50 -18.04 2.46
N PHE A 404 -31.61 -17.50 3.29
CA PHE A 404 -30.50 -16.66 2.87
C PHE A 404 -29.32 -17.46 2.29
N THR A 405 -29.07 -18.69 2.76
CA THR A 405 -27.81 -19.43 2.52
C THR A 405 -27.82 -20.43 1.35
N ARG A 406 -28.98 -20.85 0.84
CA ARG A 406 -29.06 -21.89 -0.20
C ARG A 406 -28.93 -21.30 -1.61
N THR A 407 -27.78 -21.44 -2.24
CA THR A 407 -27.61 -21.24 -3.69
C THR A 407 -28.12 -22.46 -4.44
N GLU A 408 -29.11 -22.29 -5.31
CA GLU A 408 -29.70 -23.35 -6.13
C GLU A 408 -29.21 -23.23 -7.59
N PRO A 409 -29.09 -24.35 -8.32
CA PRO A 409 -28.42 -24.41 -9.62
C PRO A 409 -29.11 -23.54 -10.69
N LYS A 410 -28.28 -22.90 -11.54
CA LYS A 410 -28.73 -22.09 -12.70
C LYS A 410 -29.36 -23.02 -13.75
N THR A 411 -30.63 -22.79 -14.08
CA THR A 411 -31.29 -23.42 -15.25
C THR A 411 -30.78 -22.76 -16.54
N VAL A 412 -30.28 -23.56 -17.48
CA VAL A 412 -29.88 -23.08 -18.81
C VAL A 412 -31.08 -23.17 -19.75
N ILE A 413 -31.60 -22.03 -20.19
CA ILE A 413 -32.66 -21.94 -21.20
C ILE A 413 -31.98 -21.74 -22.56
N ASN A 414 -32.36 -22.55 -23.56
CA ASN A 414 -31.85 -22.44 -24.92
C ASN A 414 -32.66 -21.35 -25.66
N HIS A 415 -32.02 -20.22 -25.98
CA HIS A 415 -32.64 -19.09 -26.69
C HIS A 415 -32.33 -19.13 -28.19
N ASP A 416 -33.31 -18.76 -29.04
CA ASP A 416 -33.11 -18.54 -30.48
C ASP A 416 -32.81 -17.07 -30.75
N PHE A 417 -31.57 -16.75 -31.15
CA PHE A 417 -31.13 -15.38 -31.37
C PHE A 417 -31.21 -14.88 -32.82
N ASN A 418 -31.76 -15.67 -33.74
CA ASN A 418 -31.77 -15.33 -35.17
C ASN A 418 -32.42 -13.97 -35.47
N SER A 419 -33.47 -13.60 -34.73
CA SER A 419 -34.18 -12.33 -34.91
C SER A 419 -33.34 -11.10 -34.50
N ILE A 420 -32.57 -11.21 -33.41
CA ILE A 420 -31.70 -10.15 -32.91
C ILE A 420 -30.49 -9.99 -33.82
N GLU A 421 -29.91 -11.11 -34.26
CA GLU A 421 -28.76 -11.13 -35.17
C GLU A 421 -29.08 -10.44 -36.51
N GLN A 422 -30.23 -10.75 -37.12
CA GLN A 422 -30.66 -10.11 -38.37
C GLN A 422 -30.87 -8.60 -38.21
N LYS A 423 -31.47 -8.16 -37.10
CA LYS A 423 -31.64 -6.73 -36.79
C LYS A 423 -30.30 -6.04 -36.59
N PHE A 424 -29.38 -6.66 -35.84
CA PHE A 424 -28.04 -6.13 -35.61
C PHE A 424 -27.29 -5.91 -36.95
N GLN A 425 -27.26 -6.93 -37.82
CA GLN A 425 -26.60 -6.85 -39.13
C GLN A 425 -27.26 -5.81 -40.05
N SER A 426 -28.59 -5.69 -40.02
CA SER A 426 -29.33 -4.69 -40.79
C SER A 426 -28.97 -3.27 -40.36
N ILE A 427 -28.94 -3.00 -39.05
CA ILE A 427 -28.55 -1.69 -38.50
C ILE A 427 -27.10 -1.40 -38.86
N GLN A 428 -26.19 -2.34 -38.62
CA GLN A 428 -24.75 -2.17 -38.89
C GLN A 428 -24.48 -1.77 -40.35
N LYS A 429 -25.15 -2.41 -41.31
CA LYS A 429 -24.96 -2.14 -42.74
C LYS A 429 -25.46 -0.75 -43.17
N ASN A 430 -26.52 -0.27 -42.54
CA ASN A 430 -27.20 0.97 -42.91
C ASN A 430 -26.78 2.19 -42.06
N LEU A 431 -25.94 1.98 -41.02
CA LEU A 431 -25.55 3.04 -40.11
C LEU A 431 -24.56 4.03 -40.76
N GLU A 432 -24.95 5.31 -40.76
CA GLU A 432 -24.09 6.41 -41.16
C GLU A 432 -23.19 6.85 -39.99
N ILE A 433 -21.89 7.01 -40.24
CA ILE A 433 -20.89 7.34 -39.21
C ILE A 433 -20.26 8.73 -39.37
N SER A 434 -20.61 9.46 -40.43
CA SER A 434 -20.04 10.78 -40.78
C SER A 434 -20.12 11.75 -39.61
N GLN A 435 -21.32 11.93 -39.03
CA GLN A 435 -21.56 12.79 -37.88
C GLN A 435 -20.81 12.34 -36.63
N ALA A 436 -20.63 11.02 -36.43
CA ALA A 436 -19.96 10.49 -35.24
C ALA A 436 -18.45 10.77 -35.24
N VAL A 437 -17.82 10.98 -36.40
CA VAL A 437 -16.39 11.25 -36.50
C VAL A 437 -16.05 12.75 -36.57
N GLU A 438 -17.06 13.62 -36.60
CA GLU A 438 -16.87 15.08 -36.62
C GLU A 438 -16.41 15.62 -35.25
N GLU A 439 -15.50 16.60 -35.27
CA GLU A 439 -14.93 17.20 -34.04
C GLU A 439 -15.99 17.83 -33.12
N GLY A 440 -17.09 18.33 -33.68
CA GLY A 440 -18.18 18.95 -32.93
C GLY A 440 -19.03 17.94 -32.15
N HIS A 441 -19.04 16.67 -32.58
CA HIS A 441 -19.93 15.62 -32.08
C HIS A 441 -19.19 14.49 -31.37
N GLU A 442 -17.92 14.71 -31.03
CA GLU A 442 -17.08 13.74 -30.30
C GLU A 442 -17.69 13.34 -28.94
N ASP A 443 -18.39 14.26 -28.27
CA ASP A 443 -19.00 14.05 -26.96
C ASP A 443 -20.45 13.57 -27.05
N ASP A 444 -21.25 14.15 -27.95
CA ASP A 444 -22.69 13.88 -28.02
C ASP A 444 -23.04 12.57 -28.74
N ILE A 445 -22.28 12.19 -29.78
CA ILE A 445 -22.57 10.99 -30.57
C ILE A 445 -21.57 9.88 -30.23
N LEU A 446 -20.29 10.11 -30.54
CA LEU A 446 -19.25 9.10 -30.33
C LEU A 446 -19.06 8.78 -28.85
N GLY A 447 -19.19 9.78 -27.97
CA GLY A 447 -19.17 9.59 -26.53
C GLY A 447 -20.26 8.64 -26.02
N GLN A 448 -21.51 8.80 -26.47
CA GLN A 448 -22.64 7.93 -26.11
C GLN A 448 -22.47 6.50 -26.65
N TRP A 449 -21.91 6.38 -27.85
CA TRP A 449 -21.56 5.10 -28.45
C TRP A 449 -20.51 4.36 -27.60
N LEU A 450 -19.49 5.07 -27.11
CA LEU A 450 -18.48 4.51 -26.21
C LEU A 450 -19.03 4.13 -24.83
N GLN A 451 -19.95 4.91 -24.28
CA GLN A 451 -20.68 4.54 -23.05
C GLN A 451 -21.39 3.19 -23.23
N THR A 452 -22.10 3.05 -24.35
CA THR A 452 -22.81 1.81 -24.66
C THR A 452 -21.87 0.64 -24.88
N ALA A 453 -20.74 0.85 -25.58
CA ALA A 453 -19.71 -0.18 -25.70
C ALA A 453 -19.16 -0.62 -24.34
N GLY A 454 -18.93 0.31 -23.40
CA GLY A 454 -18.48 -0.02 -22.04
C GLY A 454 -19.47 -0.88 -21.27
N GLU A 455 -20.75 -0.53 -21.30
CA GLU A 455 -21.82 -1.33 -20.67
C GLU A 455 -21.96 -2.70 -21.32
N CYS A 456 -21.93 -2.78 -22.65
CA CYS A 456 -21.97 -4.04 -23.37
C CYS A 456 -20.77 -4.91 -23.00
N LEU A 457 -19.58 -4.34 -22.92
CA LEU A 457 -18.35 -5.08 -22.64
C LEU A 457 -18.38 -5.77 -21.26
N ILE A 458 -18.91 -5.12 -20.22
CA ILE A 458 -19.13 -5.76 -18.91
C ILE A 458 -20.12 -6.93 -19.03
N ARG A 459 -21.23 -6.75 -19.75
CA ARG A 459 -22.28 -7.76 -19.91
C ARG A 459 -21.81 -8.98 -20.72
N GLU A 460 -20.94 -8.77 -21.71
CA GLU A 460 -20.30 -9.81 -22.52
C GLU A 460 -19.34 -10.70 -21.72
N ASN A 461 -18.82 -10.22 -20.59
CA ASN A 461 -17.75 -10.83 -19.81
C ASN A 461 -18.15 -11.01 -18.34
N PRO A 462 -19.05 -11.96 -18.02
CA PRO A 462 -19.49 -12.18 -16.65
C PRO A 462 -18.31 -12.58 -15.76
N THR A 463 -18.18 -11.91 -14.62
CA THR A 463 -17.14 -12.14 -13.62
C THR A 463 -17.64 -13.08 -12.50
N ALA A 464 -16.71 -13.63 -11.72
CA ALA A 464 -17.06 -14.41 -10.52
C ALA A 464 -17.85 -13.59 -9.49
N ASP A 465 -18.68 -14.24 -8.66
CA ASP A 465 -19.49 -13.57 -7.62
C ASP A 465 -18.65 -12.75 -6.61
N SER A 466 -17.35 -13.02 -6.51
CA SER A 466 -16.40 -12.28 -5.67
C SER A 466 -15.81 -11.03 -6.33
N ILE A 467 -16.19 -10.71 -7.57
CA ILE A 467 -15.69 -9.58 -8.35
C ILE A 467 -16.89 -8.77 -8.85
N ASP A 468 -17.03 -7.53 -8.37
CA ASP A 468 -18.05 -6.61 -8.89
C ASP A 468 -17.54 -5.91 -10.15
N SER A 469 -18.35 -5.91 -11.21
CA SER A 469 -18.07 -5.21 -12.46
C SER A 469 -18.99 -4.00 -12.62
N LEU A 470 -18.43 -2.80 -12.76
CA LEU A 470 -19.16 -1.53 -12.80
C LEU A 470 -18.79 -0.71 -14.03
N VAL A 471 -19.70 0.17 -14.45
CA VAL A 471 -19.46 1.19 -15.48
C VAL A 471 -19.91 2.54 -14.94
N ASP A 472 -19.00 3.50 -14.88
CA ASP A 472 -19.31 4.90 -14.63
C ASP A 472 -19.32 5.65 -15.96
N ILE A 473 -20.37 6.41 -16.24
CA ILE A 473 -20.54 7.19 -17.47
C ILE A 473 -20.62 8.70 -17.21
N ASP A 474 -20.70 9.07 -15.94
CA ASP A 474 -20.91 10.44 -15.51
C ASP A 474 -19.63 10.98 -14.84
N PHE A 475 -18.98 11.95 -15.49
CA PHE A 475 -17.72 12.54 -15.03
C PHE A 475 -17.86 14.04 -14.75
N PRO A 476 -16.95 14.65 -13.97
CA PRO A 476 -16.90 16.11 -13.82
C PRO A 476 -16.74 16.79 -15.18
N GLY A 477 -17.32 17.99 -15.36
CA GLY A 477 -17.17 18.77 -16.60
C GLY A 477 -18.46 19.27 -17.25
N GLY A 478 -19.63 18.81 -16.79
CA GLY A 478 -20.94 19.13 -17.39
C GLY A 478 -21.20 18.31 -18.67
N LYS A 479 -22.45 18.34 -19.16
CA LYS A 479 -22.87 17.53 -20.33
C LYS A 479 -22.02 17.75 -21.59
N ASN A 480 -21.47 18.95 -21.76
CA ASN A 480 -20.80 19.38 -22.99
C ASN A 480 -19.26 19.34 -22.90
N TYR A 481 -18.69 18.92 -21.77
CA TYR A 481 -17.24 18.76 -21.60
C TYR A 481 -16.91 17.59 -20.66
N PRO A 482 -17.33 16.35 -20.98
CA PRO A 482 -17.00 15.21 -20.13
C PRO A 482 -15.48 14.97 -20.15
N GLN A 483 -14.86 14.74 -18.99
CA GLN A 483 -13.42 14.42 -18.91
C GLN A 483 -13.10 13.01 -19.45
N LEU A 484 -14.05 12.08 -19.30
CA LEU A 484 -14.05 10.70 -19.81
C LEU A 484 -15.44 10.39 -20.35
N HIS A 485 -15.58 9.41 -21.24
CA HIS A 485 -16.90 8.95 -21.70
C HIS A 485 -17.39 7.74 -20.92
N ALA A 486 -16.49 6.82 -20.57
CA ALA A 486 -16.82 5.68 -19.74
C ALA A 486 -15.62 5.24 -18.89
N ARG A 487 -15.88 4.66 -17.72
CA ARG A 487 -14.90 4.00 -16.88
C ARG A 487 -15.47 2.68 -16.43
N LEU A 488 -14.83 1.60 -16.85
CA LEU A 488 -15.15 0.25 -16.39
C LEU A 488 -14.27 -0.05 -15.17
N ARG A 489 -14.87 -0.61 -14.12
CA ARG A 489 -14.19 -1.01 -12.89
C ARG A 489 -14.45 -2.47 -12.57
N LEU A 490 -13.39 -3.21 -12.26
CA LEU A 490 -13.49 -4.51 -11.59
C LEU A 490 -13.03 -4.37 -10.15
N VAL A 491 -13.89 -4.72 -9.20
CA VAL A 491 -13.61 -4.63 -7.76
C VAL A 491 -13.48 -6.03 -7.18
N TYR A 492 -12.25 -6.42 -6.83
CA TYR A 492 -11.90 -7.74 -6.31
C TYR A 492 -12.14 -7.79 -4.80
N ARG A 493 -13.29 -8.32 -4.38
CA ARG A 493 -13.72 -8.32 -2.97
C ARG A 493 -12.86 -9.20 -2.08
N ALA A 494 -12.45 -10.36 -2.60
CA ALA A 494 -11.54 -11.27 -1.90
C ALA A 494 -10.13 -10.66 -1.70
N GLU A 495 -9.81 -9.60 -2.43
CA GLU A 495 -8.51 -8.91 -2.43
C GLU A 495 -8.62 -7.53 -1.76
N GLY A 496 -9.55 -7.37 -0.80
CA GLY A 496 -9.68 -6.16 0.00
C GLY A 496 -10.26 -4.96 -0.74
N ASP A 497 -11.16 -5.19 -1.70
CA ASP A 497 -11.74 -4.18 -2.60
C ASP A 497 -10.71 -3.55 -3.55
N ARG A 498 -9.68 -4.31 -3.95
CA ARG A 498 -8.74 -3.90 -5.00
C ARG A 498 -9.51 -3.59 -6.28
N GLU A 499 -9.18 -2.49 -6.95
CA GLU A 499 -9.86 -2.08 -8.18
C GLU A 499 -8.95 -2.12 -9.40
N LYS A 500 -9.50 -2.51 -10.55
CA LYS A 500 -8.88 -2.40 -11.87
C LYS A 500 -9.73 -1.52 -12.78
N HIS A 501 -9.11 -0.60 -13.50
CA HIS A 501 -9.79 0.50 -14.20
C HIS A 501 -9.48 0.55 -15.69
N LEU A 502 -10.51 0.59 -16.51
CA LEU A 502 -10.41 0.88 -17.94
C LEU A 502 -11.22 2.11 -18.28
N CYS A 503 -10.56 3.21 -18.62
CA CYS A 503 -11.19 4.46 -19.02
C CYS A 503 -11.23 4.59 -20.56
N LEU A 504 -12.34 5.08 -21.10
CA LEU A 504 -12.56 5.33 -22.53
C LEU A 504 -12.80 6.83 -22.76
N ARG A 505 -12.13 7.40 -23.77
CA ARG A 505 -12.33 8.80 -24.18
C ARG A 505 -12.20 8.93 -25.70
N ALA A 506 -13.21 9.47 -26.37
CA ALA A 506 -13.08 10.03 -27.71
C ALA A 506 -12.43 11.42 -27.66
N LEU A 507 -11.52 11.69 -28.59
CA LEU A 507 -10.90 13.01 -28.73
C LEU A 507 -10.56 13.25 -30.19
N GLN A 508 -11.39 13.98 -30.92
CA GLN A 508 -11.22 14.27 -32.36
C GLN A 508 -10.59 15.64 -32.64
N ARG A 509 -10.57 16.55 -31.65
CA ARG A 509 -10.04 17.93 -31.82
C ARG A 509 -8.72 18.01 -32.61
N SER A 510 -8.71 18.82 -33.67
CA SER A 510 -7.52 19.12 -34.49
C SER A 510 -6.70 20.28 -33.93
N HIS A 511 -7.31 21.21 -33.19
CA HIS A 511 -6.60 22.35 -32.63
C HIS A 511 -5.73 21.96 -31.41
N HIS A 512 -4.43 22.29 -31.45
CA HIS A 512 -3.43 21.84 -30.46
C HIS A 512 -3.74 22.26 -29.01
N ALA A 513 -4.31 23.44 -28.78
CA ALA A 513 -4.65 23.87 -27.42
C ALA A 513 -5.81 23.04 -26.85
N ALA A 514 -6.88 22.89 -27.63
CA ALA A 514 -8.07 22.13 -27.26
C ALA A 514 -7.77 20.64 -27.05
N TYR A 515 -6.89 20.05 -27.86
CA TYR A 515 -6.41 18.69 -27.69
C TYR A 515 -5.63 18.54 -26.38
N ARG A 516 -4.64 19.41 -26.12
CA ARG A 516 -3.80 19.31 -24.91
C ARG A 516 -4.60 19.44 -23.63
N THR A 517 -5.55 20.39 -23.57
CA THR A 517 -6.41 20.58 -22.39
C THR A 517 -7.25 19.33 -22.12
N ARG A 518 -7.90 18.78 -23.14
CA ARG A 518 -8.76 17.59 -23.00
C ARG A 518 -7.95 16.33 -22.69
N LEU A 519 -6.79 16.12 -23.34
CA LEU A 519 -5.93 14.98 -23.05
C LEU A 519 -5.43 15.03 -21.61
N LYS A 520 -4.97 16.19 -21.14
CA LYS A 520 -4.51 16.35 -19.75
C LYS A 520 -5.64 16.10 -18.76
N ALA A 521 -6.84 16.63 -19.02
CA ALA A 521 -8.02 16.37 -18.18
C ALA A 521 -8.37 14.88 -18.13
N ALA A 522 -8.35 14.18 -19.27
CA ALA A 522 -8.60 12.75 -19.34
C ALA A 522 -7.54 11.93 -18.58
N MET A 523 -6.25 12.28 -18.73
CA MET A 523 -5.15 11.62 -18.01
C MET A 523 -5.25 11.81 -16.50
N THR A 524 -5.53 13.03 -16.05
CA THR A 524 -5.75 13.33 -14.63
C THR A 524 -6.93 12.51 -14.09
N THR A 525 -8.05 12.51 -14.80
CA THR A 525 -9.26 11.82 -14.37
C THR A 525 -9.09 10.31 -14.39
N ALA A 526 -8.39 9.73 -15.37
CA ALA A 526 -8.11 8.30 -15.43
C ALA A 526 -7.01 7.84 -14.45
N GLY A 527 -6.25 8.78 -13.89
CA GLY A 527 -5.18 8.50 -12.92
C GLY A 527 -4.08 7.56 -13.43
N ILE A 528 -3.78 7.58 -14.74
CA ILE A 528 -2.78 6.68 -15.35
C ILE A 528 -1.34 7.05 -14.95
N ASP A 529 -0.50 6.02 -14.75
CA ASP A 529 0.93 6.13 -14.42
C ASP A 529 1.67 4.88 -14.94
N GLN A 530 2.92 5.04 -15.39
CA GLN A 530 3.78 3.94 -15.81
C GLN A 530 3.94 2.88 -14.71
N ALA A 531 3.91 3.31 -13.45
CA ALA A 531 4.04 2.47 -12.28
C ALA A 531 2.69 2.02 -11.69
N LEU A 532 1.56 2.21 -12.38
CA LEU A 532 0.24 1.75 -11.93
C LEU A 532 -0.42 0.88 -13.03
N SER A 533 0.04 -0.37 -13.17
CA SER A 533 -0.39 -1.27 -14.26
C SER A 533 -1.86 -1.67 -14.24
N PHE A 534 -2.60 -1.38 -13.17
CA PHE A 534 -4.02 -1.69 -12.98
C PHE A 534 -4.97 -0.59 -13.50
N ARG A 535 -4.44 0.47 -14.11
CA ARG A 535 -5.22 1.54 -14.75
C ARG A 535 -4.80 1.75 -16.19
N ARG A 536 -5.77 1.80 -17.10
CA ARG A 536 -5.53 2.13 -18.51
C ARG A 536 -6.54 3.17 -18.97
N LEU A 537 -6.08 4.05 -19.87
CA LEU A 537 -6.91 5.01 -20.59
C LEU A 537 -6.77 4.75 -22.08
N MET A 538 -7.87 4.44 -22.74
CA MET A 538 -7.95 4.32 -24.19
C MET A 538 -8.51 5.61 -24.79
N LEU A 539 -7.72 6.22 -25.68
CA LEU A 539 -8.08 7.38 -26.47
C LEU A 539 -8.51 6.94 -27.87
N ILE A 540 -9.78 7.15 -28.21
CA ILE A 540 -10.34 6.81 -29.51
C ILE A 540 -10.24 8.03 -30.44
N ARG A 541 -9.55 7.85 -31.57
CA ARG A 541 -9.36 8.86 -32.62
C ARG A 541 -9.65 8.30 -33.99
N THR A 542 -10.17 9.12 -34.90
CA THR A 542 -10.31 8.78 -36.32
C THR A 542 -9.36 9.59 -37.22
N HIS A 543 -8.56 10.50 -36.62
CA HIS A 543 -7.54 11.30 -37.31
C HIS A 543 -6.26 11.39 -36.47
N ASP A 544 -5.15 11.68 -37.14
CA ASP A 544 -3.84 11.81 -36.50
C ASP A 544 -3.81 12.87 -35.39
N VAL A 545 -2.89 12.68 -34.44
CA VAL A 545 -2.67 13.62 -33.35
C VAL A 545 -2.20 14.98 -33.91
N PRO A 546 -2.72 16.11 -33.42
CA PRO A 546 -2.27 17.42 -33.85
C PRO A 546 -0.75 17.60 -33.63
N GLY A 547 -0.04 18.15 -34.62
CA GLY A 547 1.39 18.47 -34.55
C GLY A 547 1.85 19.43 -33.44
N GLY A 548 3.12 19.83 -33.51
CA GLY A 548 3.74 20.77 -32.55
C GLY A 548 4.40 20.09 -31.35
N ALA A 549 5.55 20.64 -30.94
CA ALA A 549 6.44 20.01 -29.96
C ALA A 549 5.79 19.81 -28.58
N ALA A 550 4.95 20.73 -28.12
CA ALA A 550 4.27 20.60 -26.84
C ALA A 550 3.17 19.54 -26.85
N THR A 551 2.46 19.38 -27.98
CA THR A 551 1.44 18.33 -28.16
C THR A 551 2.10 16.96 -28.19
N GLN A 552 3.17 16.81 -28.98
CA GLN A 552 3.92 15.55 -29.07
C GLN A 552 4.50 15.12 -27.73
N ARG A 553 5.04 16.04 -26.93
CA ARG A 553 5.52 15.73 -25.57
C ARG A 553 4.40 15.19 -24.68
N LEU A 554 3.24 15.86 -24.65
CA LEU A 554 2.11 15.41 -23.84
C LEU A 554 1.55 14.06 -24.30
N THR A 555 1.48 13.83 -25.61
CA THR A 555 1.07 12.52 -26.17
C THR A 555 2.10 11.42 -25.86
N GLN A 556 3.39 11.73 -25.85
CA GLN A 556 4.42 10.78 -25.40
C GLN A 556 4.31 10.48 -23.90
N GLU A 557 4.01 11.49 -23.07
CA GLU A 557 3.72 11.29 -21.64
C GLU A 557 2.50 10.40 -21.43
N PHE A 558 1.43 10.61 -22.20
CA PHE A 558 0.25 9.74 -22.23
C PHE A 558 0.61 8.27 -22.52
N SER A 559 1.37 8.02 -23.59
CA SER A 559 1.76 6.65 -23.94
C SER A 559 2.70 6.02 -22.91
N LYS A 560 3.66 6.77 -22.36
CA LYS A 560 4.54 6.28 -21.29
C LYS A 560 3.77 5.92 -20.02
N ALA A 561 2.68 6.63 -19.74
CA ALA A 561 1.81 6.35 -18.59
C ALA A 561 0.87 5.15 -18.77
N GLY A 562 1.01 4.37 -19.86
CA GLY A 562 0.14 3.22 -20.14
C GLY A 562 -1.13 3.57 -20.92
N GLY A 563 -1.18 4.76 -21.53
CA GLY A 563 -2.27 5.19 -22.40
C GLY A 563 -2.27 4.50 -23.76
N ILE A 564 -3.44 4.07 -24.23
CA ILE A 564 -3.64 3.39 -25.52
C ILE A 564 -4.27 4.36 -26.51
N LEU A 565 -3.60 4.60 -27.64
CA LEU A 565 -4.17 5.33 -28.79
C LEU A 565 -4.82 4.31 -29.74
N ALA A 566 -6.14 4.38 -29.89
CA ALA A 566 -6.92 3.48 -30.73
C ALA A 566 -7.51 4.21 -31.94
N TYR A 567 -7.34 3.60 -33.13
CA TYR A 567 -7.86 4.10 -34.40
C TYR A 567 -8.85 3.07 -35.00
N PRO A 568 -10.12 3.07 -34.58
CA PRO A 568 -11.10 2.11 -35.07
C PRO A 568 -11.40 2.33 -36.55
N SER A 569 -11.60 1.24 -37.29
CA SER A 569 -12.07 1.31 -38.67
C SER A 569 -13.55 1.73 -38.73
N SER A 570 -14.00 2.19 -39.90
CA SER A 570 -15.41 2.53 -40.13
C SER A 570 -16.36 1.37 -39.79
N ASP A 571 -15.97 0.12 -40.07
CA ASP A 571 -16.79 -1.05 -39.76
C ASP A 571 -16.85 -1.34 -38.26
N GLN A 572 -15.77 -1.08 -37.52
CA GLN A 572 -15.74 -1.21 -36.06
C GLN A 572 -16.59 -0.13 -35.39
N LEU A 573 -16.59 1.11 -35.90
CA LEU A 573 -17.50 2.15 -35.42
C LEU A 573 -18.96 1.81 -35.69
N ARG A 574 -19.26 1.19 -36.85
CA ARG A 574 -20.63 0.70 -37.16
C ARG A 574 -21.11 -0.37 -36.19
N VAL A 575 -20.23 -1.27 -35.72
CA VAL A 575 -20.59 -2.25 -34.68
C VAL A 575 -21.05 -1.55 -33.41
N ILE A 576 -20.28 -0.58 -32.92
CA ILE A 576 -20.59 0.15 -31.67
C ILE A 576 -21.89 0.95 -31.82
N GLY A 577 -22.04 1.70 -32.90
CA GLY A 577 -23.25 2.48 -33.14
C GLY A 577 -24.49 1.60 -33.37
N ALA A 578 -24.33 0.42 -33.99
CA ALA A 578 -25.43 -0.54 -34.13
C ALA A 578 -25.88 -1.11 -32.77
N LEU A 579 -24.93 -1.40 -31.88
CA LEU A 579 -25.26 -1.81 -30.50
C LEU A 579 -26.00 -0.72 -29.74
N HIS A 580 -25.60 0.55 -29.92
CA HIS A 580 -26.28 1.69 -29.30
C HIS A 580 -27.75 1.78 -29.74
N GLN A 581 -28.04 1.68 -31.04
CA GLN A 581 -29.41 1.67 -31.55
C GLN A 581 -30.19 0.41 -31.16
N LEU A 582 -29.54 -0.75 -31.11
CA LEU A 582 -30.18 -2.02 -30.76
C LEU A 582 -30.57 -2.06 -29.28
N LYS A 583 -29.71 -1.56 -28.39
CA LYS A 583 -29.97 -1.44 -26.94
C LYS A 583 -31.20 -0.57 -26.67
N ALA A 584 -31.38 0.53 -27.42
CA ALA A 584 -32.52 1.43 -27.27
C ALA A 584 -33.89 0.76 -27.56
N GLN A 585 -33.91 -0.39 -28.26
CA GLN A 585 -35.13 -1.12 -28.60
C GLN A 585 -35.63 -2.07 -27.50
N ASN A 586 -34.88 -2.27 -26.41
CA ASN A 586 -35.25 -3.13 -25.28
C ASN A 586 -35.77 -4.52 -25.68
N LEU A 587 -35.06 -5.18 -26.61
CA LEU A 587 -35.48 -6.49 -27.13
C LEU A 587 -35.38 -7.58 -26.04
N PRO A 588 -36.36 -8.51 -25.96
CA PRO A 588 -36.22 -9.72 -25.16
C PRO A 588 -35.01 -10.51 -25.67
N ASP A 589 -34.26 -11.14 -24.76
CA ASP A 589 -33.04 -11.93 -25.04
C ASP A 589 -31.80 -11.17 -25.52
N PHE A 590 -31.82 -9.83 -25.58
CA PHE A 590 -30.64 -9.02 -25.94
C PHE A 590 -29.40 -9.33 -25.08
N GLU A 591 -29.58 -9.47 -23.76
CA GLU A 591 -28.51 -9.81 -22.81
C GLU A 591 -27.91 -11.20 -23.08
N SER A 592 -28.78 -12.18 -23.36
CA SER A 592 -28.38 -13.55 -23.65
C SER A 592 -27.62 -13.64 -24.99
N TRP A 593 -28.07 -12.90 -26.01
CA TRP A 593 -27.38 -12.76 -27.30
C TRP A 593 -26.00 -12.12 -27.12
N LEU A 594 -25.93 -11.02 -26.35
CA LEU A 594 -24.69 -10.27 -26.12
C LEU A 594 -23.62 -11.16 -25.46
N ARG A 595 -23.99 -11.94 -24.45
CA ARG A 595 -23.10 -12.92 -23.78
C ARG A 595 -22.56 -13.99 -24.72
N GLN A 596 -23.37 -14.44 -25.68
CA GLN A 596 -22.94 -15.49 -26.62
C GLN A 596 -22.08 -14.91 -27.75
N LYS A 597 -22.48 -13.78 -28.34
CA LYS A 597 -21.84 -13.21 -29.54
C LYS A 597 -20.64 -12.33 -29.24
N ARG A 598 -20.57 -11.71 -28.06
CA ARG A 598 -19.45 -10.86 -27.60
C ARG A 598 -18.91 -9.86 -28.65
N PRO A 599 -19.79 -9.05 -29.29
CA PRO A 599 -19.43 -8.19 -30.42
C PRO A 599 -18.39 -7.10 -30.07
N VAL A 600 -18.40 -6.52 -28.87
CA VAL A 600 -17.41 -5.50 -28.46
C VAL A 600 -16.05 -6.15 -28.15
N SER A 601 -16.06 -7.30 -27.48
CA SER A 601 -14.85 -8.06 -27.12
C SER A 601 -14.05 -8.52 -28.36
N GLN A 602 -14.71 -8.67 -29.51
CA GLN A 602 -14.10 -9.10 -30.77
C GLN A 602 -13.49 -7.95 -31.59
N LEU A 603 -13.76 -6.68 -31.26
CA LEU A 603 -13.19 -5.54 -31.98
C LEU A 603 -11.68 -5.52 -31.86
N ALA A 604 -10.96 -5.47 -32.99
CA ALA A 604 -9.49 -5.63 -33.01
C ALA A 604 -8.76 -4.62 -32.10
N PHE A 605 -9.25 -3.37 -32.02
CA PHE A 605 -8.65 -2.35 -31.15
C PHE A 605 -8.97 -2.54 -29.65
N MET A 606 -9.93 -3.41 -29.31
CA MET A 606 -10.33 -3.73 -27.92
C MET A 606 -9.69 -5.03 -27.41
N GLN A 607 -9.36 -5.99 -28.27
CA GLN A 607 -8.96 -7.35 -27.89
C GLN A 607 -7.87 -7.42 -26.80
N GLU A 608 -6.74 -6.72 -26.98
CA GLU A 608 -5.65 -6.70 -25.99
C GLU A 608 -6.11 -6.12 -24.64
N THR A 609 -6.93 -5.06 -24.70
CA THR A 609 -7.43 -4.38 -23.52
C THR A 609 -8.45 -5.23 -22.78
N VAL A 610 -9.28 -5.98 -23.50
CA VAL A 610 -10.27 -6.91 -22.94
C VAL A 610 -9.58 -8.10 -22.27
N SER A 611 -8.55 -8.68 -22.89
CA SER A 611 -7.70 -9.70 -22.28
C SER A 611 -7.13 -9.17 -20.97
N TRP A 612 -6.38 -8.06 -21.03
CA TRP A 612 -5.82 -7.45 -19.83
C TRP A 612 -6.88 -7.20 -18.76
N PHE A 613 -8.05 -6.64 -19.08
CA PHE A 613 -9.05 -6.28 -18.09
C PHE A 613 -9.71 -7.50 -17.43
N PHE A 614 -10.01 -8.58 -18.17
CA PHE A 614 -10.80 -9.72 -17.68
C PHE A 614 -10.02 -11.03 -17.44
N ASP A 615 -8.73 -11.14 -17.80
CA ASP A 615 -7.96 -12.41 -17.76
C ASP A 615 -7.96 -13.12 -16.40
N ALA A 616 -7.92 -12.36 -15.29
CA ALA A 616 -7.98 -12.92 -13.93
C ALA A 616 -9.42 -13.10 -13.40
N ALA A 617 -10.41 -12.48 -14.04
CA ALA A 617 -11.79 -12.38 -13.54
C ALA A 617 -12.74 -13.46 -14.08
N THR A 618 -12.35 -14.15 -15.17
CA THR A 618 -13.17 -15.10 -15.92
C THR A 618 -12.76 -16.58 -15.76
N SER A 619 -11.61 -16.86 -15.14
CA SER A 619 -10.99 -18.21 -15.09
C SER A 619 -11.74 -19.25 -14.24
N SER A 620 -12.86 -18.91 -13.61
CA SER A 620 -13.67 -19.84 -12.80
C SER A 620 -15.00 -20.27 -13.44
N VAL A 621 -15.32 -19.78 -14.65
CA VAL A 621 -16.66 -19.98 -15.25
C VAL A 621 -16.68 -21.01 -16.39
N THR A 622 -15.53 -21.44 -16.93
CA THR A 622 -15.46 -22.26 -18.17
C THR A 622 -15.14 -23.75 -18.02
N THR A 623 -15.01 -24.32 -16.82
CA THR A 623 -14.67 -25.76 -16.64
C THR A 623 -15.84 -26.73 -16.45
N HIS A 624 -17.07 -26.33 -16.82
CA HIS A 624 -18.18 -27.26 -16.91
C HIS A 624 -19.00 -27.04 -18.17
N GLN A 625 -18.50 -27.50 -19.32
CA GLN A 625 -19.31 -28.05 -20.42
C GLN A 625 -18.40 -28.54 -21.57
N ASN A 626 -18.66 -29.76 -22.06
CA ASN A 626 -18.00 -30.54 -23.13
C ASN A 626 -16.77 -31.34 -22.64
N GLY A 627 -16.86 -32.64 -22.37
CA GLY A 627 -17.16 -33.75 -23.30
C GLY A 627 -15.84 -34.17 -23.96
N SER A 628 -15.32 -35.39 -23.91
CA SER A 628 -15.91 -36.73 -23.91
C SER A 628 -14.84 -37.75 -23.53
N ALA A 629 -15.27 -38.87 -22.96
CA ALA A 629 -14.46 -40.04 -22.66
C ALA A 629 -13.72 -40.59 -23.89
N GLN A 630 -12.41 -40.87 -23.75
CA GLN A 630 -11.78 -42.06 -24.33
C GLN A 630 -10.64 -42.53 -23.42
N THR A 631 -10.83 -43.75 -22.94
CA THR A 631 -9.99 -44.64 -22.12
C THR A 631 -8.65 -45.00 -22.75
N THR A 632 -7.59 -45.03 -21.95
CA THR A 632 -6.50 -46.03 -22.06
C THR A 632 -5.91 -46.37 -20.68
N GLY A 633 -6.31 -47.54 -20.16
CA GLY A 633 -5.40 -48.48 -19.49
C GLY A 633 -5.08 -48.27 -18.01
N LEU A 634 -6.05 -48.52 -17.12
CA LEU A 634 -5.76 -49.11 -15.82
C LEU A 634 -5.54 -50.62 -16.01
N ILE A 635 -4.47 -51.17 -15.44
CA ILE A 635 -4.42 -52.57 -15.05
C ILE A 635 -4.90 -52.62 -13.61
N GLU A 636 -6.08 -53.21 -13.44
CA GLU A 636 -6.69 -53.59 -12.17
C GLU A 636 -5.86 -54.67 -11.45
N THR A 637 -5.84 -54.62 -10.12
CA THR A 637 -6.13 -55.80 -9.28
C THR A 637 -6.79 -55.33 -7.98
N ASP A 638 -8.08 -55.05 -8.10
CA ASP A 638 -9.17 -55.72 -7.40
C ASP A 638 -9.14 -56.03 -5.87
N PHE A 639 -10.26 -55.55 -5.29
CA PHE A 639 -11.18 -56.16 -4.32
C PHE A 639 -11.01 -55.94 -2.79
N SER A 640 -11.92 -55.06 -2.33
CA SER A 640 -12.94 -55.23 -1.27
C SER A 640 -12.51 -55.51 0.18
N ALA A 641 -13.02 -54.73 1.14
CA ALA A 641 -14.39 -54.81 1.65
C ALA A 641 -14.56 -53.86 2.87
N ASP A 642 -15.75 -53.28 2.98
CA ASP A 642 -16.19 -52.29 3.96
C ASP A 642 -16.30 -52.76 5.43
N TRP A 643 -16.06 -51.80 6.35
CA TRP A 643 -16.67 -51.47 7.67
C TRP A 643 -17.29 -52.59 8.55
N PRO A 644 -17.19 -52.59 9.92
CA PRO A 644 -17.78 -51.50 10.71
C PRO A 644 -17.22 -51.20 12.14
N GLN A 645 -17.90 -50.26 12.82
CA GLN A 645 -17.63 -49.60 14.10
C GLN A 645 -17.62 -50.47 15.39
N LYS A 646 -17.01 -49.86 16.43
CA LYS A 646 -17.32 -49.83 17.89
C LYS A 646 -16.67 -50.85 18.86
N ASN A 647 -15.89 -50.24 19.78
CA ASN A 647 -15.79 -50.45 21.23
C ASN A 647 -15.22 -51.74 21.86
N GLU A 648 -14.59 -51.49 23.03
CA GLU A 648 -14.22 -52.37 24.15
C GLU A 648 -12.81 -53.00 24.19
N ALA A 649 -12.07 -52.63 25.25
CA ALA A 649 -10.99 -53.44 25.83
C ALA A 649 -11.60 -54.63 26.60
N PRO A 650 -10.90 -55.76 26.74
CA PRO A 650 -10.30 -56.03 28.06
C PRO A 650 -9.02 -56.89 28.07
N SER A 651 -8.33 -56.81 29.19
CA SER A 651 -7.19 -57.63 29.63
C SER A 651 -7.56 -59.07 30.06
N SER A 652 -6.68 -60.05 29.82
CA SER A 652 -6.20 -61.07 30.79
C SER A 652 -5.28 -62.09 30.08
N GLY A 653 -4.24 -62.67 30.70
CA GLY A 653 -3.76 -62.53 32.06
C GLY A 653 -2.53 -63.39 32.43
N ARG A 654 -2.25 -63.38 33.75
CA ARG A 654 -1.61 -64.40 34.64
C ARG A 654 -0.20 -64.91 34.27
N GLY A 655 0.81 -64.93 35.14
CA GLY A 655 0.94 -64.52 36.54
C GLY A 655 2.33 -64.83 37.12
N ALA A 656 2.67 -64.07 38.17
CA ALA A 656 3.53 -64.34 39.34
C ALA A 656 5.06 -64.58 39.24
N SER A 657 5.84 -63.61 39.74
CA SER A 657 6.69 -63.65 40.98
C SER A 657 7.89 -62.70 40.83
N ALA A 658 7.93 -61.59 41.56
CA ALA A 658 8.54 -61.40 42.88
C ALA A 658 10.02 -60.92 42.81
N SER A 659 10.19 -59.61 43.09
CA SER A 659 11.29 -58.92 43.78
C SER A 659 12.76 -59.29 43.48
N SER A 660 13.55 -58.29 43.09
CA SER A 660 14.58 -57.69 43.97
C SER A 660 15.34 -56.57 43.26
N ASP A 661 15.67 -55.55 44.03
CA ASP A 661 16.40 -54.33 43.69
C ASP A 661 17.70 -54.57 42.89
N ARG A 662 17.97 -53.67 41.94
CA ARG A 662 19.30 -53.14 41.62
C ARG A 662 19.16 -51.86 40.79
N GLU A 663 19.78 -50.79 41.26
CA GLU A 663 19.97 -49.52 40.56
C GLU A 663 20.63 -49.74 39.18
N PRO A 664 20.32 -48.91 38.16
CA PRO A 664 21.00 -48.98 36.89
C PRO A 664 22.31 -48.17 36.93
N GLU A 665 23.43 -48.89 36.91
CA GLU A 665 24.75 -48.35 36.57
C GLU A 665 24.81 -47.90 35.10
N HIS A 666 25.52 -46.79 34.92
CA HIS A 666 26.01 -46.21 33.67
C HIS A 666 26.32 -47.22 32.56
N ARG A 667 25.77 -46.95 31.36
CA ARG A 667 26.44 -47.31 30.10
C ARG A 667 26.85 -46.03 29.38
N ALA A 668 28.15 -45.97 29.13
CA ALA A 668 28.88 -44.87 28.52
C ALA A 668 28.41 -44.61 27.09
N ASP A 669 28.23 -43.32 26.80
CA ASP A 669 28.20 -42.77 25.45
C ASP A 669 29.57 -42.95 24.79
N SER A 670 29.65 -43.87 23.83
CA SER A 670 30.73 -43.88 22.85
C SER A 670 30.15 -43.58 21.46
N GLU A 671 30.57 -42.42 20.94
CA GLU A 671 30.71 -42.11 19.51
C GLU A 671 29.47 -42.26 18.61
N ALA A 672 28.66 -41.19 18.56
CA ALA A 672 27.74 -40.93 17.46
C ALA A 672 27.84 -39.45 17.00
N GLY A 673 28.63 -39.21 15.94
CA GLY A 673 28.38 -38.19 14.91
C GLY A 673 28.38 -36.70 15.27
N LEU A 674 29.55 -36.07 15.21
CA LEU A 674 29.82 -34.62 15.14
C LEU A 674 29.23 -33.94 13.88
N ASN A 675 27.92 -33.74 13.73
CA ASN A 675 27.39 -32.97 12.59
C ASN A 675 26.11 -32.14 12.85
N GLY A 676 25.58 -32.10 14.07
CA GLY A 676 24.35 -31.37 14.41
C GLY A 676 24.55 -30.27 15.45
N LEU A 677 23.98 -29.09 15.21
CA LEU A 677 23.78 -28.01 16.18
C LEU A 677 22.46 -28.25 16.93
N PRO A 678 22.48 -28.53 18.24
CA PRO A 678 21.25 -28.71 19.01
C PRO A 678 20.50 -27.38 19.17
N ILE A 679 19.21 -27.38 18.84
CA ILE A 679 18.37 -26.17 18.86
C ILE A 679 17.31 -26.20 19.98
N GLY A 680 17.04 -27.36 20.56
CA GLY A 680 16.11 -27.54 21.67
C GLY A 680 15.60 -28.97 21.75
N SER A 681 14.60 -29.22 22.60
CA SER A 681 13.92 -30.52 22.69
C SER A 681 12.55 -30.44 22.03
N ARG A 682 12.11 -31.49 21.34
CA ARG A 682 10.78 -31.53 20.71
C ARG A 682 9.70 -31.35 21.78
N TYR A 683 8.70 -30.54 21.50
CA TYR A 683 7.62 -30.23 22.44
C TYR A 683 6.24 -30.56 21.85
N PHE A 684 5.54 -31.53 22.45
CA PHE A 684 4.21 -31.95 21.99
C PHE A 684 3.32 -32.32 23.18
N GLY A 685 2.06 -31.85 23.20
CA GLY A 685 1.08 -32.25 24.22
C GLY A 685 1.50 -31.97 25.68
N SER A 686 2.35 -30.97 25.92
CA SER A 686 2.99 -30.66 27.22
C SER A 686 4.10 -31.62 27.67
N GLN A 687 4.56 -32.51 26.79
CA GLN A 687 5.72 -33.38 27.02
C GLN A 687 6.94 -32.85 26.27
N VAL A 688 8.09 -32.94 26.94
CA VAL A 688 9.42 -32.68 26.35
C VAL A 688 9.96 -34.02 25.85
N GLY A 689 10.18 -34.12 24.54
CA GLY A 689 10.75 -35.29 23.89
C GLY A 689 12.24 -35.11 23.55
N ASP A 690 12.68 -35.81 22.50
CA ASP A 690 14.09 -35.88 22.13
C ASP A 690 14.69 -34.53 21.72
N THR A 691 16.01 -34.41 21.90
CA THR A 691 16.80 -33.28 21.40
C THR A 691 16.70 -33.19 19.88
N VAL A 692 16.38 -32.00 19.39
CA VAL A 692 16.38 -31.65 17.97
C VAL A 692 17.66 -30.90 17.64
N SER A 693 18.31 -31.34 16.57
CA SER A 693 19.49 -30.69 16.01
C SER A 693 19.30 -30.39 14.52
N ILE A 694 19.96 -29.34 14.04
CA ILE A 694 20.07 -29.01 12.61
C ILE A 694 21.52 -29.14 12.15
N PRO A 695 21.80 -29.43 10.87
CA PRO A 695 23.16 -29.40 10.35
C PRO A 695 23.82 -28.03 10.59
N LEU A 696 25.09 -28.00 11.01
CA LEU A 696 25.80 -26.73 11.25
C LEU A 696 25.86 -25.86 9.97
N GLU A 697 25.96 -26.50 8.80
CA GLU A 697 25.94 -25.85 7.50
C GLU A 697 24.63 -25.09 7.20
N SER A 698 23.51 -25.43 7.85
CA SER A 698 22.24 -24.72 7.69
C SER A 698 22.35 -23.26 8.13
N LEU A 699 23.27 -22.92 9.04
CA LEU A 699 23.53 -21.53 9.45
C LEU A 699 24.16 -20.68 8.32
N THR A 700 24.82 -21.30 7.33
CA THR A 700 25.34 -20.58 6.14
C THR A 700 24.21 -20.05 5.24
N LYS A 701 23.01 -20.61 5.39
CA LYS A 701 21.78 -20.19 4.71
C LYS A 701 20.92 -19.28 5.60
N HIS A 702 21.57 -18.62 6.56
CA HIS A 702 21.04 -17.61 7.46
C HIS A 702 19.90 -18.07 8.38
N THR A 703 19.73 -17.36 9.48
CA THR A 703 18.74 -17.65 10.51
C THR A 703 17.98 -16.39 10.90
N VAL A 704 16.67 -16.51 11.10
CA VAL A 704 15.86 -15.43 11.66
C VAL A 704 15.08 -15.91 12.89
N VAL A 705 15.09 -15.10 13.95
CA VAL A 705 14.35 -15.34 15.19
C VAL A 705 13.31 -14.23 15.36
N LEU A 706 12.04 -14.60 15.24
CA LEU A 706 10.88 -13.71 15.28
C LEU A 706 10.05 -14.04 16.52
N ALA A 707 10.17 -13.24 17.57
CA ALA A 707 9.52 -13.56 18.85
C ALA A 707 9.21 -12.32 19.68
N GLY A 708 7.96 -12.20 20.15
CA GLY A 708 7.54 -11.07 21.00
C GLY A 708 8.29 -11.01 22.33
N SER A 709 8.19 -9.88 23.01
CA SER A 709 8.84 -9.66 24.32
C SER A 709 8.50 -10.75 25.34
N GLY A 710 9.50 -11.15 26.13
CA GLY A 710 9.38 -12.15 27.20
C GLY A 710 9.33 -13.61 26.75
N THR A 711 9.36 -13.89 25.44
CA THR A 711 9.30 -15.27 24.90
C THR A 711 10.60 -16.05 25.09
N GLY A 712 11.73 -15.37 25.30
CA GLY A 712 13.06 -16.00 25.40
C GLY A 712 13.91 -15.89 24.14
N LYS A 713 13.61 -14.92 23.25
CA LYS A 713 14.39 -14.60 22.04
C LYS A 713 15.90 -14.54 22.33
N THR A 714 16.29 -13.77 23.34
CA THR A 714 17.69 -13.59 23.76
C THR A 714 18.34 -14.90 24.20
N VAL A 715 17.61 -15.73 24.96
CA VAL A 715 18.10 -17.05 25.42
C VAL A 715 18.33 -17.98 24.23
N LEU A 716 17.43 -18.01 23.26
CA LEU A 716 17.58 -18.81 22.04
C LEU A 716 18.77 -18.33 21.20
N VAL A 717 18.90 -17.02 20.96
CA VAL A 717 20.04 -16.46 20.21
C VAL A 717 21.37 -16.80 20.90
N ARG A 718 21.46 -16.59 22.22
CA ARG A 718 22.64 -16.98 23.01
C ARG A 718 22.94 -18.47 22.85
N ARG A 719 21.94 -19.33 23.02
CA ARG A 719 22.14 -20.77 22.95
C ARG A 719 22.63 -21.23 21.57
N LEU A 720 22.08 -20.68 20.49
CA LEU A 720 22.54 -20.98 19.13
C LEU A 720 24.01 -20.60 18.93
N VAL A 721 24.41 -19.43 19.41
CA VAL A 721 25.80 -18.94 19.31
C VAL A 721 26.73 -19.75 20.21
N GLU A 722 26.31 -20.06 21.44
CA GLU A 722 27.08 -20.84 22.41
C GLU A 722 27.35 -22.27 21.91
N GLU A 723 26.34 -22.94 21.35
CA GLU A 723 26.50 -24.29 20.77
C GLU A 723 27.36 -24.26 19.50
N ALA A 724 27.28 -23.20 18.68
CA ALA A 724 28.18 -23.02 17.54
C ALA A 724 29.63 -22.75 17.99
N ALA A 725 29.82 -21.97 19.06
CA ALA A 725 31.13 -21.65 19.61
C ALA A 725 31.83 -22.88 20.21
N LEU A 726 31.08 -23.77 20.86
CA LEU A 726 31.58 -25.09 21.29
C LEU A 726 32.08 -25.96 20.13
N GLN A 727 31.60 -25.72 18.91
CA GLN A 727 32.06 -26.37 17.69
C GLN A 727 33.16 -25.58 16.96
N GLY A 728 33.73 -24.56 17.60
CA GLY A 728 34.83 -23.79 17.05
C GLY A 728 34.41 -22.58 16.20
N ILE A 729 33.12 -22.28 16.06
CA ILE A 729 32.63 -21.22 15.17
C ILE A 729 32.67 -19.85 15.87
N PRO A 730 33.49 -18.89 15.40
CA PRO A 730 33.54 -17.55 15.97
C PRO A 730 32.31 -16.73 15.58
N ALA A 731 31.99 -15.71 16.38
CA ALA A 731 30.84 -14.84 16.11
C ALA A 731 31.15 -13.35 16.38
N ILE A 732 30.59 -12.50 15.51
CA ILE A 732 30.45 -11.06 15.72
C ILE A 732 28.99 -10.80 16.08
N ILE A 733 28.75 -10.13 17.19
CA ILE A 733 27.42 -9.98 17.78
C ILE A 733 27.14 -8.50 17.99
N ILE A 734 26.13 -7.96 17.31
CA ILE A 734 25.68 -6.58 17.51
C ILE A 734 24.65 -6.57 18.65
N ASP A 735 25.03 -5.94 19.75
CA ASP A 735 24.24 -5.87 20.99
C ASP A 735 23.57 -4.50 21.12
N CYS A 736 22.30 -4.44 20.75
CA CYS A 736 21.50 -3.22 20.76
C CYS A 736 20.79 -2.98 22.09
N ALA A 737 20.51 -4.06 22.83
CA ALA A 737 19.78 -4.04 24.10
C ALA A 737 20.69 -4.12 25.34
N ASN A 738 22.02 -4.26 25.14
CA ASN A 738 23.03 -4.49 26.18
C ASN A 738 22.77 -5.77 27.00
N ASP A 739 22.08 -6.72 26.39
CA ASP A 739 21.79 -8.01 26.99
C ASP A 739 22.86 -9.02 26.62
N LEU A 740 23.40 -8.99 25.40
CA LEU A 740 24.32 -10.02 24.92
C LEU A 740 25.73 -9.87 25.50
N SER A 741 26.10 -8.68 25.96
CA SER A 741 27.39 -8.37 26.62
C SER A 741 27.71 -9.22 27.87
N ARG A 742 26.75 -10.00 28.39
CA ARG A 742 26.99 -11.00 29.47
C ARG A 742 27.35 -12.41 28.99
N MET A 743 27.58 -12.64 27.69
CA MET A 743 27.87 -14.01 27.21
C MET A 743 29.16 -14.62 27.81
N GLY A 744 30.09 -13.80 28.30
CA GLY A 744 31.26 -14.29 29.05
C GLY A 744 31.00 -14.55 30.55
N ASP A 745 29.84 -14.16 31.09
CA ASP A 745 29.57 -14.25 32.52
C ASP A 745 29.12 -15.67 32.90
N ARG A 746 29.74 -16.24 33.93
CA ARG A 746 29.29 -17.52 34.53
C ARG A 746 28.05 -17.31 35.38
N TRP A 747 27.16 -18.29 35.40
CA TRP A 747 26.07 -18.34 36.38
C TRP A 747 26.66 -18.38 37.80
N PRO A 748 26.21 -17.52 38.73
CA PRO A 748 26.67 -17.56 40.13
C PRO A 748 26.37 -18.90 40.80
N THR A 749 25.21 -19.47 40.47
CA THR A 749 24.78 -20.81 40.85
C THR A 749 24.21 -21.49 39.62
N ALA A 750 24.63 -22.73 39.34
CA ALA A 750 24.10 -23.49 38.21
C ALA A 750 22.57 -23.57 38.28
N PRO A 751 21.84 -23.25 37.19
CA PRO A 751 20.39 -23.38 37.14
C PRO A 751 19.92 -24.78 37.57
N SER A 752 18.88 -24.84 38.39
CA SER A 752 18.33 -26.11 38.90
C SER A 752 17.80 -27.04 37.80
N ILE A 753 17.42 -26.48 36.65
CA ILE A 753 16.92 -27.22 35.48
C ILE A 753 18.05 -27.87 34.66
N TRP A 754 19.32 -27.52 34.90
CA TRP A 754 20.43 -28.09 34.17
C TRP A 754 20.72 -29.52 34.61
N THR A 755 20.91 -30.38 33.62
CA THR A 755 21.47 -31.71 33.81
C THR A 755 22.98 -31.62 34.07
N GLU A 756 23.59 -32.73 34.50
CA GLU A 756 25.05 -32.78 34.62
C GLU A 756 25.75 -32.55 33.27
N GLN A 757 25.15 -33.04 32.17
CA GLN A 757 25.65 -32.81 30.83
C GLN A 757 25.61 -31.32 30.45
N ASP A 758 24.57 -30.58 30.86
CA ASP A 758 24.49 -29.13 30.65
C ASP A 758 25.57 -28.39 31.42
N ARG A 759 25.86 -28.79 32.67
CA ARG A 759 26.94 -28.21 33.47
C ARG A 759 28.30 -28.42 32.82
N LEU A 760 28.59 -29.65 32.37
CA LEU A 760 29.84 -29.98 31.67
C LEU A 760 29.97 -29.24 30.32
N LYS A 761 28.86 -29.01 29.60
CA LYS A 761 28.86 -28.18 28.40
C LYS A 761 29.13 -26.71 28.72
N ALA A 762 28.50 -26.17 29.78
CA ALA A 762 28.72 -24.80 30.20
C ALA A 762 30.17 -24.56 30.63
N GLU A 763 30.78 -25.49 31.37
CA GLU A 763 32.19 -25.41 31.74
C GLU A 763 33.11 -25.42 30.52
N ARG A 764 32.87 -26.34 29.57
CA ARG A 764 33.61 -26.37 28.30
C ARG A 764 33.46 -25.07 27.52
N TYR A 765 32.25 -24.51 27.45
CA TYR A 765 32.01 -23.23 26.78
C TYR A 765 32.88 -22.12 27.36
N HIS A 766 32.89 -21.98 28.69
CA HIS A 766 33.71 -20.97 29.38
C HIS A 766 35.23 -21.24 29.33
N GLN A 767 35.66 -22.45 29.00
CA GLN A 767 37.08 -22.80 28.81
C GLN A 767 37.55 -22.64 27.35
N GLN A 768 36.68 -22.94 26.40
CA GLN A 768 36.99 -23.01 24.96
C GLN A 768 36.60 -21.75 24.19
N THR A 769 36.03 -20.76 24.87
CA THR A 769 35.63 -19.49 24.24
C THR A 769 36.25 -18.29 24.97
N ASN A 770 36.43 -17.20 24.24
CA ASN A 770 36.82 -15.90 24.79
C ASN A 770 35.90 -14.81 24.24
N THR A 771 35.13 -14.20 25.13
CA THR A 771 34.24 -13.09 24.82
C THR A 771 34.96 -11.75 24.95
N VAL A 772 34.93 -10.94 23.89
CA VAL A 772 35.47 -9.57 23.86
C VAL A 772 34.33 -8.61 23.59
N ILE A 773 34.16 -7.61 24.45
CA ILE A 773 33.18 -6.56 24.25
C ILE A 773 33.87 -5.32 23.70
N TRP A 774 33.39 -4.86 22.55
CA TRP A 774 33.81 -3.67 21.84
C TRP A 774 32.77 -2.56 22.06
N THR A 775 33.27 -1.35 22.30
CA THR A 775 32.45 -0.17 22.63
C THR A 775 32.85 1.00 21.72
N PRO A 776 32.45 0.98 20.44
CA PRO A 776 32.78 2.05 19.49
C PRO A 776 32.38 3.43 20.04
N GLY A 777 33.29 4.40 19.97
CA GLY A 777 33.07 5.75 20.51
C GLY A 777 33.21 5.91 22.04
N ARG A 778 33.56 4.85 22.79
CA ARG A 778 33.84 4.94 24.24
C ARG A 778 35.23 4.42 24.58
N GLU A 779 36.10 5.34 25.01
CA GLU A 779 37.48 5.04 25.41
C GLU A 779 37.59 4.25 26.73
N GLY A 780 36.58 4.35 27.61
CA GLY A 780 36.55 3.64 28.89
C GLY A 780 36.40 2.12 28.79
N GLY A 781 36.12 1.58 27.60
CA GLY A 781 36.06 0.15 27.31
C GLY A 781 37.09 -0.27 26.27
N ASN A 782 36.63 -0.93 25.20
CA ASN A 782 37.45 -1.24 24.03
C ASN A 782 36.95 -0.45 22.82
N PRO A 783 37.44 0.78 22.60
CA PRO A 783 37.01 1.59 21.46
C PRO A 783 37.43 0.94 20.14
N MET A 784 36.65 1.25 19.09
CA MET A 784 36.98 0.91 17.70
C MET A 784 37.01 2.19 16.88
N ASN A 785 37.93 2.26 15.94
CA ASN A 785 37.97 3.33 14.95
C ASN A 785 37.37 2.87 13.62
N LEU A 786 36.81 3.82 12.89
CA LEU A 786 36.26 3.66 11.56
C LEU A 786 37.15 4.46 10.60
N ASP A 787 37.95 3.77 9.80
CA ASP A 787 38.65 4.43 8.70
C ASP A 787 37.77 4.38 7.44
N PRO A 788 37.22 5.51 6.97
CA PRO A 788 36.45 5.55 5.73
C PRO A 788 37.35 5.43 4.48
N LEU A 789 38.68 5.49 4.64
CA LEU A 789 39.62 5.28 3.54
C LEU A 789 39.99 3.80 3.41
N PRO A 790 39.88 3.22 2.21
CA PRO A 790 40.42 1.89 1.97
C PRO A 790 41.94 1.94 1.97
N ASN A 791 42.59 0.79 2.20
CA ASN A 791 44.04 0.69 2.07
C ASN A 791 44.44 0.70 0.58
N PHE A 792 44.60 1.89 0.02
CA PHE A 792 44.98 2.10 -1.39
C PHE A 792 46.28 1.39 -1.77
N SER A 793 47.25 1.34 -0.84
CA SER A 793 48.54 0.68 -1.10
C SER A 793 48.41 -0.82 -1.37
N ALA A 794 47.40 -1.49 -0.79
CA ALA A 794 47.12 -2.91 -1.02
C ALA A 794 46.38 -3.18 -2.34
N LEU A 795 46.00 -2.14 -3.08
CA LEU A 795 45.19 -2.21 -4.31
C LEU A 795 45.92 -1.63 -5.53
N SER A 796 47.18 -1.19 -5.36
CA SER A 796 47.98 -0.57 -6.44
C SER A 796 48.16 -1.46 -7.67
N ASP A 797 48.08 -2.77 -7.50
CA ASP A 797 48.37 -3.75 -8.55
C ASP A 797 47.17 -4.01 -9.47
N ASN A 798 45.97 -3.50 -9.13
CA ASN A 798 44.76 -3.67 -9.93
C ASN A 798 44.03 -2.33 -10.12
N ALA A 799 44.18 -1.75 -11.31
CA ALA A 799 43.64 -0.43 -11.64
C ALA A 799 42.11 -0.32 -11.52
N ASP A 800 41.36 -1.40 -11.82
CA ASP A 800 39.90 -1.39 -11.72
C ASP A 800 39.45 -1.43 -10.25
N GLU A 801 40.12 -2.24 -9.41
CA GLU A 801 39.86 -2.29 -7.97
C GLU A 801 40.26 -0.98 -7.28
N LEU A 802 41.37 -0.35 -7.71
CA LEU A 802 41.82 0.93 -7.20
C LEU A 802 40.83 2.05 -7.52
N ASN A 803 40.36 2.14 -8.77
CA ASN A 803 39.35 3.12 -9.17
C ASN A 803 38.03 2.94 -8.40
N GLN A 804 37.61 1.69 -8.20
CA GLN A 804 36.42 1.39 -7.40
C GLN A 804 36.61 1.83 -5.93
N ALA A 805 37.79 1.60 -5.35
CA ALA A 805 38.13 2.03 -4.00
C ALA A 805 38.14 3.57 -3.87
N ILE A 806 38.63 4.29 -4.88
CA ILE A 806 38.60 5.76 -4.93
C ILE A 806 37.17 6.29 -4.96
N ASP A 807 36.30 5.75 -5.83
CA ASP A 807 34.91 6.18 -5.91
C ASP A 807 34.14 5.88 -4.61
N MET A 808 34.45 4.76 -3.93
CA MET A 808 33.88 4.43 -2.61
C MET A 808 34.33 5.41 -1.52
N ALA A 809 35.61 5.77 -1.49
CA ALA A 809 36.13 6.77 -0.55
C ALA A 809 35.50 8.15 -0.79
N ARG A 810 35.36 8.55 -2.05
CA ARG A 810 34.67 9.79 -2.43
C ARG A 810 33.23 9.79 -1.93
N ASP A 811 32.49 8.73 -2.20
CA ASP A 811 31.07 8.63 -1.83
C ASP A 811 30.87 8.61 -0.31
N SER A 812 31.83 8.06 0.44
CA SER A 812 31.80 8.05 1.91
C SER A 812 32.10 9.43 2.52
N LEU A 813 32.96 10.22 1.88
CA LEU A 813 33.41 11.52 2.40
C LEU A 813 32.61 12.72 1.87
N GLN A 814 31.89 12.58 0.75
CA GLN A 814 31.24 13.72 0.08
C GLN A 814 30.22 14.45 0.95
N ASP A 815 29.54 13.77 1.88
CA ASP A 815 28.54 14.41 2.75
C ASP A 815 29.20 15.26 3.84
N ILE A 816 30.46 14.96 4.18
CA ILE A 816 31.27 15.72 5.13
C ILE A 816 31.88 16.94 4.44
N VAL A 817 32.62 16.71 3.34
CA VAL A 817 33.45 17.76 2.74
C VAL A 817 32.75 18.54 1.61
N ALA A 818 31.66 18.00 1.06
CA ALA A 818 30.90 18.61 -0.04
C ALA A 818 29.35 18.54 0.16
N PRO A 819 28.82 19.06 1.28
CA PRO A 819 27.40 18.94 1.62
C PRO A 819 26.48 19.72 0.67
N GLY A 820 25.27 19.20 0.46
CA GLY A 820 24.19 19.86 -0.29
C GLY A 820 24.18 19.58 -1.81
N ARG A 821 23.26 20.24 -2.53
CA ARG A 821 23.04 20.02 -3.99
C ARG A 821 23.44 21.21 -4.87
N ALA A 822 24.02 22.27 -4.29
CA ALA A 822 24.42 23.46 -5.04
C ALA A 822 25.55 23.16 -6.04
N ALA A 823 25.72 24.02 -7.05
CA ALA A 823 26.81 23.91 -8.02
C ALA A 823 28.20 23.84 -7.35
N SER A 824 28.39 24.56 -6.24
CA SER A 824 29.62 24.51 -5.43
C SER A 824 29.93 23.11 -4.88
N ALA A 825 28.91 22.37 -4.43
CA ALA A 825 29.07 21.00 -3.92
C ALA A 825 29.45 20.03 -5.04
N LYS A 826 28.84 20.18 -6.23
CA LYS A 826 29.21 19.38 -7.42
C LYS A 826 30.68 19.59 -7.80
N ILE A 827 31.17 20.83 -7.72
CA ILE A 827 32.58 21.15 -7.99
C ILE A 827 33.51 20.54 -6.93
N LYS A 828 33.17 20.65 -5.63
CA LYS A 828 33.94 20.03 -4.54
C LYS A 828 34.06 18.52 -4.68
N ARG A 829 32.99 17.81 -5.11
CA ARG A 829 33.03 16.36 -5.41
C ARG A 829 34.01 16.01 -6.53
N GLY A 830 34.10 16.85 -7.57
CA GLY A 830 35.07 16.69 -8.64
C GLY A 830 36.51 16.84 -8.15
N ILE A 831 36.77 17.85 -7.32
CA ILE A 831 38.09 18.06 -6.69
C ILE A 831 38.44 16.89 -5.77
N LEU A 832 37.50 16.43 -4.93
CA LEU A 832 37.71 15.32 -4.01
C LEU A 832 38.10 14.02 -4.73
N ARG A 833 37.43 13.69 -5.85
CA ARG A 833 37.76 12.50 -6.65
C ARG A 833 39.21 12.56 -7.15
N ASN A 834 39.60 13.68 -7.75
CA ASN A 834 40.96 13.86 -8.28
C ASN A 834 41.99 13.85 -7.14
N ALA A 835 41.70 14.50 -6.01
CA ALA A 835 42.56 14.49 -4.85
C ALA A 835 42.78 13.06 -4.32
N LEU A 836 41.73 12.24 -4.24
CA LEU A 836 41.82 10.84 -3.80
C LEU A 836 42.61 9.97 -4.78
N GLU A 837 42.52 10.23 -6.09
CA GLU A 837 43.30 9.53 -7.12
C GLU A 837 44.81 9.77 -6.92
N TYR A 838 45.23 11.04 -6.81
CA TYR A 838 46.64 11.38 -6.53
C TYR A 838 47.09 10.94 -5.13
N PHE A 839 46.20 11.01 -4.14
CA PHE A 839 46.49 10.54 -2.78
C PHE A 839 46.75 9.03 -2.77
N ALA A 840 45.97 8.25 -3.51
CA ALA A 840 46.16 6.81 -3.66
C ALA A 840 47.49 6.48 -4.37
N GLU A 841 47.83 7.19 -5.45
CA GLU A 841 49.11 7.06 -6.15
C GLU A 841 50.32 7.41 -5.26
N SER A 842 50.14 8.33 -4.32
CA SER A 842 51.16 8.75 -3.35
C SER A 842 51.31 7.78 -2.17
N GLY A 843 50.72 6.58 -2.25
CA GLY A 843 50.74 5.52 -1.24
C GLY A 843 49.58 5.58 -0.24
N GLY A 844 48.66 6.55 -0.37
CA GLY A 844 47.50 6.70 0.50
C GLY A 844 47.84 7.09 1.94
N GLY A 845 46.93 6.78 2.87
CA GLY A 845 47.07 7.08 4.29
C GLY A 845 45.72 7.18 4.98
N ASN A 846 45.76 7.72 6.20
CA ASN A 846 44.59 7.97 7.04
C ASN A 846 43.92 9.32 6.72
N LEU A 847 42.81 9.60 7.40
CA LEU A 847 42.04 10.83 7.21
C LEU A 847 42.81 12.11 7.52
N GLU A 848 43.68 12.10 8.53
CA GLU A 848 44.51 13.23 8.92
C GLU A 848 45.51 13.56 7.81
N ARG A 849 46.17 12.54 7.24
CA ARG A 849 47.06 12.73 6.09
C ARG A 849 46.30 13.18 4.85
N LEU A 850 45.06 12.72 4.64
CA LEU A 850 44.20 13.21 3.58
C LEU A 850 43.81 14.69 3.80
N ALA A 851 43.52 15.09 5.05
CA ALA A 851 43.23 16.48 5.39
C ALA A 851 44.45 17.38 5.13
N GLU A 852 45.66 16.93 5.52
CA GLU A 852 46.93 17.59 5.18
C GLU A 852 47.11 17.72 3.66
N PHE A 853 46.88 16.63 2.92
CA PHE A 853 46.97 16.62 1.46
C PHE A 853 45.97 17.57 0.79
N LEU A 854 44.73 17.66 1.29
CA LEU A 854 43.72 18.61 0.81
C LEU A 854 44.09 20.06 1.15
N ASN A 855 44.76 20.29 2.29
CA ASN A 855 45.22 21.62 2.70
C ASN A 855 46.34 22.14 1.78
N GLU A 856 47.23 21.23 1.37
CA GLU A 856 48.36 21.47 0.45
C GLU A 856 48.14 20.86 -0.94
N LEU A 857 46.92 20.95 -1.48
CA LEU A 857 46.55 20.27 -2.73
C LEU A 857 47.50 20.62 -3.90
N PRO A 858 48.22 19.64 -4.49
CA PRO A 858 49.08 19.85 -5.64
C PRO A 858 48.33 20.39 -6.87
N ALA A 859 49.04 21.06 -7.78
CA ALA A 859 48.43 21.64 -8.97
C ALA A 859 47.88 20.54 -9.90
N GLU A 860 48.56 19.41 -9.96
CA GLU A 860 48.23 18.21 -10.73
C GLU A 860 46.92 17.57 -10.23
N ALA A 861 46.70 17.56 -8.91
CA ALA A 861 45.50 17.04 -8.27
C ALA A 861 44.27 17.96 -8.39
N SER A 862 44.43 19.18 -8.91
CA SER A 862 43.35 20.18 -9.01
C SER A 862 42.39 19.94 -10.19
N GLY A 863 42.75 19.10 -11.17
CA GLY A 863 41.88 18.72 -12.30
C GLY A 863 41.41 19.87 -13.18
N ASN A 864 42.22 20.93 -13.33
CA ASN A 864 41.88 22.15 -14.08
C ASN A 864 40.62 22.90 -13.57
N ILE A 865 40.24 22.70 -12.31
CA ILE A 865 39.09 23.38 -11.69
C ILE A 865 39.51 24.73 -11.09
N ALA A 866 38.81 25.80 -11.47
CA ALA A 866 39.08 27.14 -10.96
C ALA A 866 38.89 27.22 -9.43
N ASN A 867 39.85 27.88 -8.75
CA ASN A 867 39.90 28.02 -7.28
C ASN A 867 39.95 26.69 -6.51
N ALA A 868 40.46 25.60 -7.12
CA ALA A 868 40.57 24.30 -6.46
C ALA A 868 41.33 24.33 -5.12
N PRO A 869 42.51 25.00 -4.98
CA PRO A 869 43.23 25.03 -3.71
C PRO A 869 42.43 25.66 -2.56
N LYS A 870 41.72 26.75 -2.83
CA LYS A 870 40.86 27.39 -1.81
C LYS A 870 39.75 26.43 -1.35
N ARG A 871 39.09 25.76 -2.31
CA ARG A 871 38.00 24.82 -2.03
C ARG A 871 38.50 23.56 -1.31
N ALA A 872 39.73 23.12 -1.61
CA ALA A 872 40.37 21.99 -0.95
C ALA A 872 40.72 22.29 0.51
N ARG A 873 41.20 23.51 0.82
CA ARG A 873 41.34 23.95 2.22
C ARG A 873 40.02 23.97 2.99
N GLU A 874 38.95 24.49 2.37
CA GLU A 874 37.62 24.42 2.99
C GLU A 874 37.17 22.96 3.24
N MET A 875 37.53 22.02 2.36
CA MET A 875 37.26 20.58 2.56
C MET A 875 38.11 19.99 3.69
N ALA A 876 39.39 20.38 3.79
CA ALA A 876 40.28 19.97 4.87
C ALA A 876 39.78 20.48 6.23
N ASP A 877 39.33 21.73 6.31
CA ASP A 877 38.77 22.33 7.53
C ASP A 877 37.51 21.57 7.99
N LEU A 878 36.61 21.26 7.04
CA LEU A 878 35.41 20.46 7.33
C LEU A 878 35.76 19.03 7.78
N LEU A 879 36.74 18.40 7.14
CA LEU A 879 37.19 17.05 7.50
C LEU A 879 37.83 17.04 8.89
N ASN A 880 38.70 18.01 9.20
CA ASN A 880 39.30 18.16 10.52
C ASN A 880 38.26 18.44 11.60
N ALA A 881 37.25 19.27 11.31
CA ALA A 881 36.14 19.51 12.22
C ALA A 881 35.32 18.23 12.48
N GLU A 882 35.11 17.42 11.46
CA GLU A 882 34.39 16.14 11.60
C GLU A 882 35.21 15.12 12.40
N ILE A 883 36.52 14.97 12.13
CA ILE A 883 37.42 14.12 12.93
C ILE A 883 37.41 14.57 14.40
N ALA A 884 37.46 15.87 14.66
CA ALA A 884 37.41 16.41 16.01
C ALA A 884 36.06 16.15 16.70
N ASN A 885 34.94 16.19 15.99
CA ASN A 885 33.61 16.05 16.59
C ASN A 885 33.08 14.61 16.64
N ASN A 886 33.64 13.69 15.83
CA ASN A 886 33.16 12.33 15.68
C ASN A 886 34.14 11.32 16.30
N PRO A 887 33.84 10.77 17.49
CA PRO A 887 34.73 9.84 18.20
C PRO A 887 35.10 8.58 17.41
N LEU A 888 34.31 8.19 16.41
CA LEU A 888 34.60 7.03 15.55
C LEU A 888 35.68 7.29 14.52
N LEU A 889 35.85 8.55 14.10
CA LEU A 889 36.87 8.96 13.15
C LEU A 889 38.18 9.38 13.85
N ARG A 890 38.14 9.59 15.16
CA ARG A 890 39.35 9.75 15.97
C ARG A 890 40.08 8.41 15.98
N GLN A 891 41.38 8.40 15.70
CA GLN A 891 42.22 7.18 15.70
C GLN A 891 42.45 6.55 17.09
N CYS A 892 41.43 6.52 17.95
CA CYS A 892 41.48 5.89 19.26
C CYS A 892 40.79 4.52 19.20
N GLY A 893 41.54 3.46 19.46
CA GLY A 893 41.03 2.09 19.53
C GLY A 893 41.53 1.16 18.42
N ALA A 894 41.03 -0.07 18.42
CA ALA A 894 41.40 -1.06 17.42
C ALA A 894 40.74 -0.75 16.06
N PRO A 895 41.44 -1.02 14.94
CA PRO A 895 40.82 -0.93 13.62
C PRO A 895 39.63 -1.89 13.50
N LEU A 896 38.62 -1.49 12.73
CA LEU A 896 37.51 -2.35 12.35
C LEU A 896 38.00 -3.45 11.39
N ASP A 897 38.67 -4.46 11.93
CA ASP A 897 39.23 -5.59 11.19
C ASP A 897 38.46 -6.89 11.50
N PRO A 898 37.78 -7.49 10.50
CA PRO A 898 37.16 -8.81 10.63
C PRO A 898 38.07 -9.90 11.17
N ALA A 899 39.37 -9.90 10.88
CA ALA A 899 40.29 -10.91 11.39
C ALA A 899 40.46 -10.82 12.91
N VAL A 900 40.54 -9.59 13.43
CA VAL A 900 40.58 -9.32 14.88
C VAL A 900 39.25 -9.69 15.52
N LEU A 901 38.14 -9.26 14.91
CA LEU A 901 36.79 -9.52 15.40
C LEU A 901 36.43 -11.01 15.44
N LEU A 902 36.86 -11.80 14.46
CA LEU A 902 36.67 -13.26 14.44
C LEU A 902 37.79 -14.01 15.18
N GLY A 903 38.80 -13.29 15.69
CA GLY A 903 39.90 -13.87 16.45
C GLY A 903 40.68 -14.92 15.66
N ILE A 904 41.02 -14.61 14.41
CA ILE A 904 41.86 -15.49 13.59
C ILE A 904 43.19 -15.70 14.34
N ASN A 905 43.59 -16.96 14.52
CA ASN A 905 44.73 -17.41 15.33
C ASN A 905 44.60 -17.25 16.86
N ALA A 906 43.41 -16.94 17.39
CA ALA A 906 43.17 -17.01 18.83
C ALA A 906 43.23 -18.48 19.32
N PRO A 907 43.72 -18.73 20.55
CA PRO A 907 43.85 -20.09 21.09
C PRO A 907 42.51 -20.76 21.41
N VAL A 908 41.44 -19.96 21.49
CA VAL A 908 40.07 -20.35 21.84
C VAL A 908 39.10 -19.59 20.94
N THR A 909 37.87 -20.09 20.80
CA THR A 909 36.88 -19.51 19.89
C THR A 909 36.45 -18.11 20.33
N ARG A 910 36.56 -17.15 19.41
CA ARG A 910 36.26 -15.73 19.66
C ARG A 910 34.77 -15.43 19.56
N LEU A 911 34.24 -14.75 20.58
CA LEU A 911 32.95 -14.09 20.53
C LEU A 911 33.15 -12.58 20.69
N SER A 912 33.06 -11.83 19.60
CA SER A 912 33.18 -10.37 19.63
C SER A 912 31.80 -9.73 19.71
N ILE A 913 31.48 -9.13 20.85
CA ILE A 913 30.24 -8.41 21.10
C ILE A 913 30.49 -6.93 20.87
N ILE A 914 29.77 -6.32 19.94
CA ILE A 914 29.84 -4.89 19.66
C ILE A 914 28.62 -4.24 20.31
N SER A 915 28.83 -3.56 21.43
CA SER A 915 27.79 -2.76 22.08
C SER A 915 27.68 -1.40 21.43
N LEU A 916 26.47 -1.01 21.05
CA LEU A 916 26.19 0.27 20.38
C LEU A 916 26.02 1.44 21.36
N ILE A 917 26.31 1.24 22.64
CA ILE A 917 26.08 2.23 23.71
C ILE A 917 26.88 3.53 23.54
N GLY A 918 28.03 3.44 22.88
CA GLY A 918 28.87 4.58 22.56
C GLY A 918 28.42 5.42 21.37
N LEU A 919 27.36 4.98 20.68
CA LEU A 919 26.82 5.62 19.48
C LEU A 919 25.46 6.24 19.80
N PRO A 920 25.40 7.54 20.17
CA PRO A 920 24.21 8.19 20.73
C PRO A 920 23.02 8.38 19.77
N GLY A 921 23.08 7.86 18.53
CA GLY A 921 21.98 7.96 17.57
C GLY A 921 21.91 6.81 16.57
N LEU A 922 20.68 6.46 16.18
CA LEU A 922 20.40 5.36 15.26
C LEU A 922 21.12 5.52 13.89
N THR A 923 21.25 6.74 13.39
CA THR A 923 21.99 7.01 12.15
C THR A 923 23.46 6.61 12.25
N GLN A 924 24.14 6.92 13.37
CA GLN A 924 25.54 6.53 13.59
C GLN A 924 25.68 5.02 13.74
N GLN A 925 24.73 4.38 14.42
CA GLN A 925 24.67 2.92 14.53
C GLN A 925 24.50 2.24 13.16
N GLN A 926 23.59 2.75 12.32
CA GLN A 926 23.39 2.27 10.95
C GLN A 926 24.63 2.51 10.08
N GLN A 927 25.33 3.64 10.21
CA GLN A 927 26.57 3.91 9.49
C GLN A 927 27.69 2.96 9.91
N PHE A 928 27.87 2.73 11.22
CA PHE A 928 28.83 1.75 11.74
C PHE A 928 28.53 0.34 11.20
N LEU A 929 27.28 -0.10 11.26
CA LEU A 929 26.88 -1.41 10.73
C LEU A 929 27.08 -1.51 9.21
N ASN A 930 26.85 -0.42 8.47
CA ASN A 930 27.10 -0.39 7.03
C ASN A 930 28.58 -0.65 6.72
N GLN A 931 29.47 0.07 7.41
CA GLN A 931 30.91 -0.11 7.23
C GLN A 931 31.36 -1.51 7.66
N LEU A 932 30.90 -2.01 8.81
CA LEU A 932 31.17 -3.38 9.23
C LEU A 932 30.73 -4.41 8.18
N ALA A 933 29.51 -4.26 7.63
CA ALA A 933 28.99 -5.13 6.60
C ALA A 933 29.85 -5.12 5.34
N MET A 934 30.29 -3.93 4.90
CA MET A 934 31.16 -3.77 3.74
C MET A 934 32.55 -4.36 3.97
N THR A 935 33.18 -4.07 5.11
CA THR A 935 34.50 -4.60 5.46
C THR A 935 34.47 -6.13 5.57
N LEU A 936 33.44 -6.69 6.22
CA LEU A 936 33.22 -8.12 6.27
C LEU A 936 33.07 -8.71 4.87
N PHE A 937 32.26 -8.11 4.00
CA PHE A 937 32.03 -8.60 2.64
C PHE A 937 33.31 -8.64 1.80
N THR A 938 34.16 -7.62 1.91
CA THR A 938 35.45 -7.56 1.21
C THR A 938 36.42 -8.59 1.77
N TRP A 939 36.48 -8.74 3.10
CA TRP A 939 37.39 -9.67 3.76
C TRP A 939 37.04 -11.14 3.47
N ILE A 940 35.77 -11.54 3.57
CA ILE A 940 35.36 -12.94 3.37
C ILE A 940 35.64 -13.47 1.96
N LYS A 941 35.69 -12.58 0.95
CA LYS A 941 36.02 -12.93 -0.45
C LYS A 941 37.47 -13.34 -0.63
N LYS A 942 38.38 -12.81 0.17
CA LYS A 942 39.83 -13.07 0.08
C LYS A 942 40.23 -14.40 0.71
N ILE A 943 39.33 -15.03 1.46
CA ILE A 943 39.61 -16.26 2.20
C ILE A 943 38.94 -17.43 1.46
N PRO A 944 39.68 -18.49 1.08
CA PRO A 944 39.10 -19.69 0.47
C PRO A 944 38.33 -20.53 1.49
N VAL A 945 37.22 -21.16 1.07
CA VAL A 945 36.46 -22.09 1.93
C VAL A 945 37.21 -23.42 2.01
N LEU A 946 37.51 -23.88 3.24
CA LEU A 946 38.21 -25.14 3.44
C LEU A 946 37.24 -26.33 3.28
N PRO A 947 37.66 -27.43 2.61
CA PRO A 947 36.85 -28.65 2.54
C PRO A 947 36.51 -29.17 3.94
N GLY A 948 35.22 -29.38 4.24
CA GLY A 948 34.75 -29.90 5.53
C GLY A 948 34.42 -28.86 6.60
N GLN A 949 34.67 -27.57 6.37
CA GLN A 949 34.23 -26.48 7.26
C GLN A 949 33.42 -25.42 6.49
N PRO A 950 32.14 -25.71 6.18
CA PRO A 950 31.32 -24.81 5.36
C PRO A 950 30.95 -23.51 6.07
N LEU A 951 30.92 -23.48 7.41
CA LEU A 951 30.67 -22.30 8.22
C LEU A 951 31.97 -21.84 8.88
N ARG A 952 32.36 -20.58 8.66
CA ARG A 952 33.61 -19.95 9.16
C ARG A 952 33.38 -18.91 10.24
N GLY A 953 32.16 -18.41 10.36
CA GLY A 953 31.80 -17.44 11.39
C GLY A 953 30.35 -17.02 11.28
N LEU A 954 29.87 -16.33 12.31
CA LEU A 954 28.52 -15.80 12.41
C LEU A 954 28.54 -14.29 12.56
N LEU A 955 27.62 -13.60 11.88
CA LEU A 955 27.23 -12.23 12.21
C LEU A 955 25.82 -12.25 12.80
N VAL A 956 25.70 -11.86 14.06
CA VAL A 956 24.44 -11.84 14.81
C VAL A 956 24.01 -10.39 15.00
N ILE A 957 22.78 -10.07 14.64
CA ILE A 957 22.21 -8.73 14.80
C ILE A 957 20.95 -8.83 15.66
N ASP A 958 21.04 -8.34 16.89
CA ASP A 958 19.89 -8.21 17.76
C ASP A 958 19.06 -6.96 17.44
N GLU A 959 17.76 -7.04 17.67
CA GLU A 959 16.77 -6.00 17.29
C GLU A 959 16.98 -5.46 15.86
N ALA A 960 17.07 -6.38 14.91
CA ALA A 960 17.44 -6.07 13.52
C ALA A 960 16.48 -5.09 12.79
N LYS A 961 15.29 -4.84 13.33
CA LYS A 961 14.27 -3.93 12.75
C LYS A 961 14.80 -2.53 12.47
N ASP A 962 15.73 -2.04 13.29
CA ASP A 962 16.23 -0.67 13.19
C ASP A 962 17.36 -0.55 12.13
N PHE A 963 17.90 -1.68 11.67
CA PHE A 963 18.97 -1.73 10.66
C PHE A 963 18.51 -2.23 9.29
N ILE A 964 17.56 -3.16 9.26
CA ILE A 964 16.96 -3.72 8.03
C ILE A 964 15.44 -3.60 8.06
N PRO A 965 14.87 -2.37 8.13
CA PRO A 965 13.44 -2.18 8.24
C PRO A 965 12.69 -2.58 6.98
N SER A 966 11.41 -2.95 7.11
CA SER A 966 10.57 -3.40 5.99
C SER A 966 10.20 -2.29 4.98
N GLN A 967 9.89 -1.08 5.45
CA GLN A 967 9.34 0.00 4.61
C GLN A 967 10.33 1.10 4.26
N GLN A 968 11.34 1.33 5.09
CA GLN A 968 12.32 2.41 4.94
C GLN A 968 13.65 1.86 4.42
N SER A 969 14.41 2.68 3.69
CA SER A 969 15.79 2.39 3.37
C SER A 969 16.69 2.92 4.48
N THR A 970 17.70 2.15 4.90
CA THR A 970 18.73 2.59 5.84
C THR A 970 20.10 2.48 5.16
N PRO A 971 21.11 3.25 5.59
CA PRO A 971 22.46 3.15 5.04
C PRO A 971 23.03 1.72 5.02
N CYS A 972 22.77 0.92 6.06
CA CYS A 972 23.27 -0.46 6.17
C CYS A 972 22.40 -1.52 5.49
N LYS A 973 21.14 -1.23 5.17
CA LYS A 973 20.20 -2.24 4.65
C LYS A 973 20.67 -2.87 3.34
N SER A 974 21.17 -2.06 2.40
CA SER A 974 21.66 -2.53 1.10
C SER A 974 22.88 -3.45 1.26
N SER A 975 23.83 -3.07 2.12
CA SER A 975 25.05 -3.85 2.41
C SER A 975 24.74 -5.15 3.14
N LEU A 976 23.86 -5.13 4.15
CA LEU A 976 23.42 -6.33 4.86
C LEU A 976 22.62 -7.27 3.94
N SER A 977 21.77 -6.74 3.06
CA SER A 977 21.04 -7.55 2.07
C SER A 977 22.00 -8.20 1.06
N ARG A 978 23.05 -7.48 0.64
CA ARG A 978 24.10 -8.03 -0.22
C ARG A 978 24.89 -9.13 0.48
N LEU A 979 25.17 -8.99 1.77
CA LEU A 979 25.75 -10.06 2.58
C LEU A 979 24.82 -11.27 2.59
N VAL A 980 23.53 -11.13 2.91
CA VAL A 980 22.58 -12.26 2.89
C VAL A 980 22.51 -12.95 1.52
N ALA A 981 22.57 -12.20 0.42
CA ALA A 981 22.50 -12.79 -0.91
C ALA A 981 23.77 -13.58 -1.30
N GLN A 982 24.95 -13.25 -0.74
CA GLN A 982 26.23 -13.75 -1.25
C GLN A 982 27.15 -14.40 -0.20
N ALA A 983 26.91 -14.20 1.09
CA ALA A 983 27.79 -14.67 2.17
C ALA A 983 27.82 -16.20 2.27
N ARG A 984 26.74 -16.88 1.84
CA ARG A 984 26.64 -18.36 1.84
C ARG A 984 27.81 -19.04 1.13
N LYS A 985 28.22 -18.58 -0.06
CA LYS A 985 29.36 -19.16 -0.81
C LYS A 985 30.72 -18.92 -0.13
N TYR A 986 30.76 -18.00 0.82
CA TYR A 986 31.96 -17.65 1.61
C TYR A 986 31.83 -18.12 3.07
N GLY A 987 30.87 -19.00 3.38
CA GLY A 987 30.75 -19.62 4.70
C GLY A 987 30.49 -18.66 5.86
N LEU A 988 29.92 -17.47 5.62
CA LEU A 988 29.49 -16.56 6.68
C LEU A 988 27.97 -16.71 6.89
N GLY A 989 27.58 -17.16 8.09
CA GLY A 989 26.18 -17.24 8.51
C GLY A 989 25.71 -15.92 9.12
N LEU A 990 24.45 -15.57 8.92
CA LEU A 990 23.85 -14.38 9.51
C LEU A 990 22.66 -14.79 10.38
N ILE A 991 22.56 -14.23 11.58
CA ILE A 991 21.45 -14.47 12.51
C ILE A 991 20.78 -13.12 12.81
N PHE A 992 19.53 -12.97 12.42
CA PHE A 992 18.73 -11.78 12.71
C PHE A 992 17.72 -12.09 13.80
N ALA A 993 17.64 -11.25 14.83
CA ALA A 993 16.64 -11.40 15.88
C ALA A 993 15.80 -10.11 16.00
N THR A 994 14.48 -10.25 16.06
CA THR A 994 13.59 -9.09 16.23
C THR A 994 12.29 -9.46 16.95
N GLN A 995 11.80 -8.52 17.77
CA GLN A 995 10.49 -8.63 18.42
C GLN A 995 9.34 -8.17 17.51
N ALA A 996 9.66 -7.50 16.41
CA ALA A 996 8.70 -6.91 15.48
C ALA A 996 8.81 -7.58 14.11
N PRO A 997 8.18 -8.77 13.90
CA PRO A 997 8.32 -9.54 12.67
C PRO A 997 7.84 -8.82 11.39
N LYS A 998 7.00 -7.79 11.53
CA LYS A 998 6.56 -6.93 10.41
C LYS A 998 7.53 -5.80 10.07
N SER A 999 8.40 -5.46 11.02
CA SER A 999 9.26 -4.30 10.91
C SER A 999 10.59 -4.64 10.27
N ILE A 1000 10.91 -5.91 10.04
CA ILE A 1000 12.11 -6.37 9.34
C ILE A 1000 11.79 -6.68 7.87
N ASP A 1001 12.74 -6.45 6.96
CA ASP A 1001 12.57 -6.71 5.52
C ASP A 1001 12.21 -8.18 5.22
N HIS A 1002 11.11 -8.38 4.48
CA HIS A 1002 10.61 -9.69 4.10
C HIS A 1002 11.57 -10.48 3.21
N ASN A 1003 12.36 -9.81 2.37
CA ASN A 1003 13.39 -10.47 1.56
C ASN A 1003 14.46 -11.10 2.44
N ILE A 1004 14.82 -10.48 3.57
CA ILE A 1004 15.77 -11.08 4.52
C ILE A 1004 15.19 -12.33 5.16
N ILE A 1005 13.93 -12.27 5.62
CA ILE A 1005 13.22 -13.45 6.18
C ILE A 1005 13.18 -14.59 5.15
N ALA A 1006 12.80 -14.29 3.90
CA ALA A 1006 12.68 -15.29 2.84
C ALA A 1006 14.03 -15.96 2.48
N ASN A 1007 15.14 -15.22 2.59
CA ASN A 1007 16.48 -15.75 2.38
C ASN A 1007 17.06 -16.49 3.60
N CYS A 1008 16.38 -16.47 4.76
CA CYS A 1008 16.75 -17.27 5.93
C CYS A 1008 16.08 -18.64 5.86
N SER A 1009 16.86 -19.68 5.62
CA SER A 1009 16.38 -21.06 5.58
C SER A 1009 15.96 -21.60 6.94
N THR A 1010 16.61 -21.13 8.01
CA THR A 1010 16.31 -21.52 9.40
C THR A 1010 15.54 -20.40 10.06
N GLN A 1011 14.36 -20.70 10.59
CA GLN A 1011 13.46 -19.69 11.15
C GLN A 1011 12.89 -20.17 12.48
N PHE A 1012 12.91 -19.29 13.48
CA PHE A 1012 12.32 -19.55 14.79
C PHE A 1012 11.22 -18.55 15.06
N TYR A 1013 10.04 -19.08 15.40
CA TYR A 1013 8.85 -18.29 15.67
C TYR A 1013 8.42 -18.47 17.12
N GLY A 1014 8.54 -17.41 17.89
CA GLY A 1014 8.09 -17.37 19.28
C GLY A 1014 6.68 -16.79 19.42
N ARG A 1015 6.21 -16.65 20.66
CA ARG A 1015 4.91 -16.06 20.97
C ARG A 1015 4.71 -14.72 20.24
N ALA A 1016 3.62 -14.65 19.48
CA ALA A 1016 3.18 -13.44 18.79
C ALA A 1016 1.99 -12.82 19.54
N ASN A 1017 2.14 -11.58 20.00
CA ASN A 1017 1.14 -10.95 20.88
C ASN A 1017 0.10 -10.08 20.14
N SER A 1018 0.34 -9.73 18.86
CA SER A 1018 -0.61 -8.92 18.08
C SER A 1018 -1.31 -9.79 17.03
N PRO A 1019 -2.63 -9.60 16.76
CA PRO A 1019 -3.34 -10.35 15.72
C PRO A 1019 -2.63 -10.29 14.37
N SER A 1020 -2.04 -9.13 14.10
CA SER A 1020 -1.33 -8.87 12.87
C SER A 1020 -0.02 -9.68 12.76
N ALA A 1021 0.72 -9.87 13.85
CA ALA A 1021 1.93 -10.70 13.89
C ALA A 1021 1.59 -12.19 13.92
N ILE A 1022 0.50 -12.57 14.60
CA ILE A 1022 -0.05 -13.94 14.62
C ILE A 1022 -0.34 -14.39 13.18
N ASN A 1023 -1.08 -13.59 12.41
CA ASN A 1023 -1.41 -13.95 11.02
C ASN A 1023 -0.17 -14.12 10.15
N VAL A 1024 0.80 -13.19 10.21
CA VAL A 1024 2.05 -13.32 9.42
C VAL A 1024 2.80 -14.59 9.77
N VAL A 1025 2.96 -14.90 11.06
CA VAL A 1025 3.65 -16.11 11.49
C VAL A 1025 2.87 -17.37 11.11
N GLN A 1026 1.54 -17.37 11.25
CA GLN A 1026 0.70 -18.49 10.82
C GLN A 1026 0.76 -18.72 9.31
N ASP A 1027 0.73 -17.66 8.50
CA ASP A 1027 0.84 -17.77 7.04
C ASP A 1027 2.20 -18.35 6.64
N GLN A 1028 3.30 -17.92 7.28
CA GLN A 1028 4.64 -18.49 7.07
C GLN A 1028 4.73 -19.96 7.48
N LEU A 1029 4.14 -20.34 8.62
CA LEU A 1029 4.10 -21.73 9.08
C LEU A 1029 3.25 -22.60 8.14
N ARG A 1030 2.12 -22.09 7.65
CA ARG A 1030 1.21 -22.79 6.71
C ARG A 1030 1.85 -23.06 5.36
N GLN A 1031 2.61 -22.11 4.83
CA GLN A 1031 3.39 -22.30 3.60
C GLN A 1031 4.42 -23.44 3.72
N ARG A 1032 4.81 -23.81 4.96
CA ARG A 1032 5.75 -24.89 5.26
C ARG A 1032 5.07 -26.16 5.78
N GLY A 1033 3.73 -26.22 5.77
CA GLY A 1033 2.96 -27.39 6.19
C GLY A 1033 2.66 -27.47 7.70
N GLY A 1034 2.80 -26.38 8.46
CA GLY A 1034 2.39 -26.28 9.86
C GLY A 1034 1.21 -25.32 10.07
N ASP A 1035 0.36 -25.53 11.07
CA ASP A 1035 -0.85 -24.73 11.27
C ASP A 1035 -0.63 -23.46 12.14
N GLY A 1036 0.31 -23.53 13.08
CA GLY A 1036 0.67 -22.43 13.99
C GLY A 1036 -0.49 -21.92 14.85
N HIS A 1037 -1.54 -22.71 15.08
CA HIS A 1037 -2.78 -22.23 15.70
C HIS A 1037 -2.58 -21.70 17.13
N ASP A 1038 -1.61 -22.25 17.87
CA ASP A 1038 -1.28 -21.89 19.25
C ASP A 1038 -0.09 -20.91 19.36
N ILE A 1039 0.33 -20.25 18.27
CA ILE A 1039 1.45 -19.28 18.30
C ILE A 1039 1.23 -18.16 19.32
N ALA A 1040 -0.03 -17.78 19.58
CA ALA A 1040 -0.37 -16.75 20.56
C ALA A 1040 -0.23 -17.20 22.02
N THR A 1041 -0.25 -18.51 22.27
CA THR A 1041 -0.28 -19.11 23.62
C THR A 1041 1.03 -19.81 24.01
N LEU A 1042 2.03 -19.79 23.12
CA LEU A 1042 3.37 -20.31 23.42
C LEU A 1042 3.94 -19.72 24.71
N GLN A 1043 4.51 -20.57 25.55
CA GLN A 1043 5.15 -20.17 26.80
C GLN A 1043 6.59 -19.71 26.57
N LYS A 1044 7.19 -19.11 27.60
CA LYS A 1044 8.60 -18.73 27.58
C LYS A 1044 9.48 -19.94 27.27
N GLY A 1045 10.39 -19.80 26.30
CA GLY A 1045 11.26 -20.87 25.82
C GLY A 1045 10.65 -21.78 24.76
N GLN A 1046 9.37 -21.61 24.40
CA GLN A 1046 8.73 -22.38 23.34
C GLN A 1046 8.77 -21.64 22.01
N PHE A 1047 9.20 -22.34 20.96
CA PHE A 1047 9.30 -21.81 19.61
C PHE A 1047 8.82 -22.84 18.59
N TYR A 1048 8.23 -22.38 17.49
CA TYR A 1048 8.23 -23.17 16.27
C TYR A 1048 9.59 -23.03 15.58
N ALA A 1049 10.21 -24.16 15.23
CA ALA A 1049 11.44 -24.22 14.47
C ALA A 1049 11.14 -24.73 13.05
N VAL A 1050 11.68 -24.01 12.07
CA VAL A 1050 11.63 -24.33 10.65
C VAL A 1050 13.06 -24.38 10.13
N SER A 1051 13.39 -25.42 9.40
CA SER A 1051 14.64 -25.57 8.66
C SER A 1051 14.41 -26.52 7.49
N GLU A 1052 15.36 -26.61 6.57
CA GLU A 1052 15.28 -27.55 5.44
C GLU A 1052 15.15 -29.01 5.91
N THR A 1053 15.76 -29.35 7.06
CA THR A 1053 15.66 -30.68 7.68
C THR A 1053 14.44 -30.84 8.60
N LEU A 1054 13.66 -29.78 8.84
CA LEU A 1054 12.55 -29.73 9.79
C LEU A 1054 11.27 -29.27 9.09
N THR A 1055 10.76 -30.11 8.19
CA THR A 1055 9.48 -29.91 7.50
C THR A 1055 8.58 -31.14 7.72
N PRO A 1056 7.35 -30.98 8.28
CA PRO A 1056 6.69 -29.73 8.67
C PRO A 1056 7.33 -29.04 9.90
N PRO A 1057 7.03 -27.75 10.15
CA PRO A 1057 7.48 -27.03 11.34
C PRO A 1057 7.19 -27.79 12.62
N ILE A 1058 8.16 -27.79 13.55
CA ILE A 1058 8.01 -28.47 14.83
C ILE A 1058 8.06 -27.47 15.99
N LYS A 1059 7.36 -27.76 17.07
CA LYS A 1059 7.51 -27.03 18.34
C LYS A 1059 8.71 -27.57 19.10
N ILE A 1060 9.53 -26.67 19.61
CA ILE A 1060 10.70 -26.96 20.44
C ILE A 1060 10.64 -26.19 21.75
N LEU A 1061 11.26 -26.74 22.78
CA LEU A 1061 11.59 -26.07 24.03
C LEU A 1061 13.10 -25.80 24.06
N THR A 1062 13.47 -24.52 24.12
CA THR A 1062 14.88 -24.08 24.13
C THR A 1062 15.47 -24.22 25.54
N PRO A 1063 16.64 -24.89 25.69
CA PRO A 1063 17.33 -24.98 26.98
C PRO A 1063 17.89 -23.61 27.39
N LEU A 1064 18.15 -23.44 28.70
CA LEU A 1064 18.82 -22.22 29.18
C LEU A 1064 20.23 -22.08 28.60
N CYS A 1065 20.65 -20.85 28.35
CA CYS A 1065 21.99 -20.49 27.86
C CYS A 1065 23.09 -20.71 28.92
N PHE A 1066 24.29 -21.07 28.51
CA PHE A 1066 25.45 -21.34 29.39
C PHE A 1066 26.00 -20.10 30.09
N SER A 1067 25.72 -18.93 29.52
CA SER A 1067 26.06 -17.64 30.09
C SER A 1067 24.97 -17.08 31.01
N TYR A 1068 25.36 -16.31 32.02
CA TYR A 1068 24.44 -15.73 33.00
C TYR A 1068 23.42 -14.79 32.35
N HIS A 1069 22.14 -15.01 32.64
CA HIS A 1069 21.03 -14.24 32.06
C HIS A 1069 19.97 -13.87 33.13
N PRO A 1070 20.15 -12.75 33.84
CA PRO A 1070 19.15 -12.19 34.72
C PRO A 1070 18.06 -11.42 33.94
N SER A 1071 17.02 -10.97 34.65
CA SER A 1071 15.86 -10.30 34.05
C SER A 1071 16.09 -8.86 33.56
N SER A 1072 17.17 -8.21 33.99
CA SER A 1072 17.48 -6.81 33.65
C SER A 1072 18.72 -6.71 32.76
N PRO A 1073 18.75 -5.82 31.76
CA PRO A 1073 19.95 -5.58 30.94
C PRO A 1073 21.09 -4.98 31.76
N LEU A 1074 22.27 -4.86 31.16
CA LEU A 1074 23.40 -4.14 31.76
C LEU A 1074 23.20 -2.62 31.60
N ASP A 1075 23.67 -1.84 32.58
CA ASP A 1075 23.83 -0.40 32.41
C ASP A 1075 25.16 -0.05 31.68
N GLU A 1076 25.33 1.22 31.32
CA GLU A 1076 26.51 1.68 30.58
C GLU A 1076 27.83 1.43 31.33
N SER A 1077 27.83 1.69 32.63
CA SER A 1077 29.03 1.51 33.45
C SER A 1077 29.42 0.04 33.55
N GLU A 1078 28.44 -0.86 33.65
CA GLU A 1078 28.65 -2.29 33.71
C GLU A 1078 29.14 -2.87 32.37
N VAL A 1079 28.65 -2.35 31.24
CA VAL A 1079 29.15 -2.72 29.90
C VAL A 1079 30.60 -2.28 29.73
N LEU A 1080 30.92 -1.02 30.08
CA LEU A 1080 32.28 -0.48 29.97
C LEU A 1080 33.27 -1.24 30.86
N ALA A 1081 32.87 -1.57 32.09
CA ALA A 1081 33.70 -2.35 33.01
C ALA A 1081 34.02 -3.75 32.44
N ARG A 1082 33.03 -4.44 31.87
CA ARG A 1082 33.25 -5.74 31.22
C ARG A 1082 34.10 -5.61 29.96
N ALA A 1083 33.88 -4.59 29.15
CA ALA A 1083 34.71 -4.30 27.98
C ALA A 1083 36.17 -4.09 28.38
N ALA A 1084 36.45 -3.27 29.39
CA ALA A 1084 37.81 -3.06 29.87
C ALA A 1084 38.47 -4.37 30.37
N GLN A 1085 37.72 -5.25 31.04
CA GLN A 1085 38.19 -6.56 31.49
C GLN A 1085 38.43 -7.54 30.34
N SER A 1086 37.65 -7.44 29.26
CA SER A 1086 37.73 -8.33 28.11
C SER A 1086 38.72 -7.85 27.04
N ARG A 1087 39.55 -6.84 27.32
CA ARG A 1087 40.44 -6.22 26.33
C ARG A 1087 41.35 -7.29 25.70
N PRO A 1088 41.33 -7.46 24.36
CA PRO A 1088 42.16 -8.46 23.72
C PRO A 1088 43.62 -8.05 23.83
N THR A 1089 44.51 -8.98 24.18
CA THR A 1089 45.95 -8.83 23.94
C THR A 1089 46.17 -8.86 22.43
N LEU A 1090 46.21 -7.68 21.81
CA LEU A 1090 46.68 -7.50 20.46
C LEU A 1090 48.19 -7.77 20.48
N SER A 1091 48.63 -8.94 20.03
CA SER A 1091 50.02 -9.09 19.61
C SER A 1091 50.19 -8.18 18.39
N LEU A 1092 50.85 -7.03 18.60
CA LEU A 1092 51.27 -6.13 17.54
C LEU A 1092 52.08 -6.88 16.48
#